data_AF-A0A3M7NR94-F1
#
_entry.id   AF-A0A3M7NR94-F1
#
_cell.length_a   1.000
_cell.length_b   1.000
_cell.length_c   1.000
_cell.angle_alpha   90.00
_cell.angle_beta   90.00
_cell.angle_gamma   90.00
#
_symmetry.space_group_name_H-M   'P 1'
#
loop_
_entity.id
_entity.type
_entity.pdbx_description
1 polymer ?
#
loop_
_entity_poly.entity_id
_entity_poly.type
_entity_poly.pdbx_seq_one_letter_code
_entity_poly.pdbx_strand_id
1 'polypeptide(L)'
;MALSPLITLLTALPLLPIVLFLLIPYALQLWGASLHARSQISRNVIYSLSYYDTREPDTKTDTSPEVDEDGWEKVDAATNATAPNGEKLTDDTYSGIVGFFHPFCSAGGGGERVLWAAIAATQRQWPHAICVVYTGDRDLDQADLVSTVKDRFNISLCPGRLHLIYLSTRHFVLARTYPHFTLLGQSLGSLILAHEAFSLVVPDIFIDTMGYAFAVAFCKLLFPSLPTAAYVHYPTISTDMLSSLSDTTGQKGLNSGLGSGWRGWAKKQYWHLFARLYSLAGSRIDVVIIVYPPCPVRELSAKISLSPSSPPRDHLILYIAQFRPEKNHALILRSFATYLHSNSSWEKRPSLVLIGSVRSNTPDEKHVYNLRLLARELKINAATKFICDAPFSLIISYLRKASISVNGMWNEHFGIGNVEALAAGVIPVVHRSGGPWLDIVVDFEGQSIGYHAQSEAEYAAAFHNVHDLDEQQRLEMRQRGRRSVARFSDEVFAQKWVQHLDTLIATQTLQKSTQLGEERKQWRKDHPFGFYAKPVRGTDGVVDLKTWEVGVPGREKTIWEGGLFKLTLAFPDEYPTKPPKCTFRFGSSDIIPMAGRGHGRKFVPPLFHPNVYPSGTVCLSILNEEEAWKPAITIKQILLGIQELLNEPNPDSPAQADAYNLFKKDRVAYERKIKQVVKENPAPHPSVGAFKAKALECVKTLRHRGPDWSGNWTGNNTILCHERLSIVGVDSGSQPIINEDATLALAVNGEIYNHKILRKFSKVPYHYKTRSDCEIIIPLYMQYDVDAPKHLDGMFSFVLYDKVQDRVIAARDPIGITSFYLGRSSQTPGAVFFASELKALKDVCDNIIAFPPGHVYDSKTDRLTRYFEPTWWDPARVPSMPVDYKLIRRTLERSVLKRLMAEVPYGVLLSGGLDSSLDDTDNGLVGIDSDNELTTITKLPKLNSFSIGLPGAPDSKAAIDVANFLGTNHHAFEFTLEEGLDAVSDVIYHLETYDVTTIRASTPMYLLSRKIKAMGVKMVLSGEGSDEIFGGYLYFHAAPNKQEFHRETVRRVKNLHLADCLRANKSTSAWGVEARVPFLDKQFLEVTMNVDPAEKMITQDRIEKYILRKAFDTSDEPDTKPYLPDHILWRQKEQFSDGVGYGWIDALKDTADRLITDDMMRNPKAEWGNDIPDTKEAYWYRLMFDQQFPPYCANTVSRWTPTWSNQTDPSGRAIATHLARYDNPGS
;
A
#
# COMPACT_ATOMS: atom_id res chain seq x y z
N MET A 1 -41.96 42.63 4.38
CA MET A 1 -42.34 41.23 4.11
C MET A 1 -41.86 40.36 5.26
N ALA A 2 -42.75 39.90 6.15
CA ALA A 2 -42.39 39.14 7.35
C ALA A 2 -42.59 37.62 7.14
N LEU A 3 -41.82 37.02 6.22
CA LEU A 3 -42.01 35.62 5.78
C LEU A 3 -40.71 34.78 5.74
N SER A 4 -39.55 35.36 6.04
CA SER A 4 -38.25 34.69 5.88
C SER A 4 -37.97 33.55 6.90
N PRO A 5 -38.25 33.67 8.22
CA PRO A 5 -37.86 32.62 9.18
C PRO A 5 -38.66 31.32 9.02
N LEU A 6 -39.96 31.42 8.73
CA LEU A 6 -40.88 30.28 8.68
C LEU A 6 -40.58 29.37 7.47
N ILE A 7 -40.24 29.96 6.33
CA ILE A 7 -39.84 29.23 5.12
C ILE A 7 -38.56 28.45 5.39
N THR A 8 -37.54 29.09 5.99
CA THR A 8 -36.28 28.41 6.34
C THR A 8 -36.49 27.21 7.26
N LEU A 9 -37.36 27.33 8.27
CA LEU A 9 -37.72 26.24 9.17
C LEU A 9 -38.42 25.08 8.45
N LEU A 10 -39.38 25.39 7.56
CA LEU A 10 -40.09 24.39 6.75
C LEU A 10 -39.18 23.69 5.73
N THR A 11 -38.18 24.39 5.16
CA THR A 11 -37.18 23.77 4.27
C THR A 11 -36.15 22.90 5.02
N ALA A 12 -35.89 23.19 6.30
CA ALA A 12 -34.97 22.39 7.13
C ALA A 12 -35.64 21.16 7.76
N LEU A 13 -36.97 21.19 7.95
CA LEU A 13 -37.76 20.08 8.52
C LEU A 13 -37.55 18.71 7.83
N PRO A 14 -37.50 18.59 6.48
CA PRO A 14 -37.17 17.31 5.82
C PRO A 14 -35.67 16.93 5.88
N LEU A 15 -34.78 17.86 6.22
CA LEU A 15 -33.36 17.57 6.47
C LEU A 15 -33.09 17.11 7.91
N LEU A 16 -33.96 17.48 8.87
CA LEU A 16 -33.83 17.10 10.27
C LEU A 16 -33.68 15.57 10.50
N PRO A 17 -34.43 14.67 9.83
CA PRO A 17 -34.23 13.22 9.97
C PRO A 17 -32.86 12.76 9.47
N ILE A 18 -32.32 13.38 8.42
CA ILE A 18 -31.01 13.05 7.85
C ILE A 18 -29.90 13.52 8.81
N VAL A 19 -30.01 14.74 9.34
CA VAL A 19 -29.07 15.27 10.34
C VAL A 19 -29.11 14.44 11.62
N LEU A 20 -30.30 14.08 12.13
CA LEU A 20 -30.43 13.18 13.28
C LEU A 20 -29.84 11.79 13.00
N PHE A 21 -30.10 11.21 11.82
CA PHE A 21 -29.54 9.91 11.43
C PHE A 21 -28.00 9.93 11.37
N LEU A 22 -27.40 11.05 10.94
CA LEU A 22 -25.94 11.24 10.94
C LEU A 22 -25.38 11.50 12.34
N LEU A 23 -26.11 12.16 13.24
CA LEU A 23 -25.64 12.51 14.59
C LEU A 23 -25.83 11.38 15.63
N ILE A 24 -26.86 10.53 15.49
CA ILE A 24 -27.14 9.44 16.43
C ILE A 24 -25.93 8.51 16.67
N PRO A 25 -25.17 8.06 15.63
CA PRO A 25 -23.98 7.25 15.85
C PRO A 25 -22.91 7.94 16.71
N TYR A 26 -22.66 9.24 16.50
CA TYR A 26 -21.69 9.99 17.31
C TYR A 26 -22.17 10.18 18.74
N ALA A 27 -23.46 10.44 18.95
CA ALA A 27 -24.04 10.55 20.29
C ALA A 27 -23.95 9.22 21.07
N LEU A 28 -24.18 8.08 20.40
CA LEU A 28 -24.01 6.76 20.99
C LEU A 28 -22.54 6.44 21.30
N GLN A 29 -21.59 6.83 20.44
CA GLN A 29 -20.16 6.68 20.71
C GLN A 29 -19.68 7.52 21.91
N LEU A 30 -20.16 8.76 22.05
CA LEU A 30 -19.89 9.60 23.23
C LEU A 30 -20.47 8.99 24.51
N TRP A 31 -21.67 8.39 24.43
CA TRP A 31 -22.25 7.65 25.56
C TRP A 31 -21.43 6.39 25.89
N GLY A 32 -20.99 5.64 24.88
CA GLY A 32 -20.08 4.51 25.03
C GLY A 32 -18.78 4.91 25.74
N ALA A 33 -18.11 5.98 25.30
CA ALA A 33 -16.92 6.50 25.96
C ALA A 33 -17.15 6.82 27.46
N SER A 34 -18.31 7.41 27.79
CA SER A 34 -18.73 7.68 29.18
C SER A 34 -18.95 6.40 30.01
N LEU A 35 -19.60 5.38 29.43
CA LEU A 35 -19.77 4.06 30.05
C LEU A 35 -18.42 3.36 30.27
N HIS A 36 -17.53 3.38 29.27
CA HIS A 36 -16.20 2.77 29.37
C HIS A 36 -15.37 3.43 30.48
N ALA A 37 -15.36 4.77 30.55
CA ALA A 37 -14.68 5.52 31.60
C ALA A 37 -15.20 5.18 33.01
N ARG A 38 -16.53 5.12 33.19
CA ARG A 38 -17.15 4.71 34.47
C ARG A 38 -16.79 3.28 34.86
N SER A 39 -16.74 2.37 33.87
CA SER A 39 -16.44 0.96 34.11
C SER A 39 -14.99 0.67 34.53
N GLN A 40 -14.06 1.63 34.38
CA GLN A 40 -12.65 1.42 34.75
C GLN A 40 -12.47 1.11 36.24
N ILE A 41 -13.30 1.67 37.11
CA ILE A 41 -13.24 1.37 38.55
C ILE A 41 -13.54 -0.13 38.78
N SER A 42 -14.63 -0.64 38.21
CA SER A 42 -15.00 -2.06 38.29
C SER A 42 -13.97 -2.97 37.64
N ARG A 43 -13.42 -2.57 36.46
CA ARG A 43 -12.34 -3.31 35.79
C ARG A 43 -11.10 -3.43 36.68
N ASN A 44 -10.67 -2.34 37.32
CA ASN A 44 -9.51 -2.33 38.23
C ASN A 44 -9.73 -3.22 39.46
N VAL A 45 -10.95 -3.25 40.02
CA VAL A 45 -11.30 -4.18 41.11
C VAL A 45 -11.19 -5.64 40.65
N ILE A 46 -11.74 -5.97 39.47
CA ILE A 46 -11.66 -7.32 38.89
C ILE A 46 -10.21 -7.74 38.63
N TYR A 47 -9.40 -6.87 38.02
CA TYR A 47 -7.97 -7.12 37.82
C TYR A 47 -7.22 -7.33 39.15
N SER A 48 -7.56 -6.56 40.19
CA SER A 48 -6.95 -6.69 41.52
C SER A 48 -7.29 -8.03 42.16
N LEU A 49 -8.58 -8.42 42.18
CA LEU A 49 -9.04 -9.69 42.74
C LEU A 49 -8.38 -10.89 42.05
N SER A 50 -8.33 -10.91 40.71
CA SER A 50 -7.64 -11.95 39.93
C SER A 50 -6.12 -11.94 40.05
N TYR A 51 -5.52 -10.93 40.69
CA TYR A 51 -4.09 -10.85 40.98
C TYR A 51 -3.78 -11.32 42.40
N TYR A 52 -4.60 -10.94 43.39
CA TYR A 52 -4.45 -11.44 44.78
C TYR A 52 -4.66 -12.94 44.89
N ASP A 53 -5.62 -13.51 44.15
CA ASP A 53 -5.89 -14.97 44.14
C ASP A 53 -4.76 -15.82 43.50
N THR A 54 -3.69 -15.17 43.01
CA THR A 54 -2.44 -15.83 42.59
C THR A 54 -1.32 -15.80 43.64
N ARG A 55 -1.58 -15.27 44.85
CA ARG A 55 -0.56 -15.03 45.88
C ARG A 55 -1.03 -15.34 47.31
N GLU A 56 -1.33 -16.59 47.63
CA GLU A 56 -1.14 -17.14 48.99
C GLU A 56 -1.20 -18.69 48.99
N PRO A 57 -0.49 -19.39 49.90
CA PRO A 57 0.98 -19.44 49.85
C PRO A 57 1.57 -20.86 49.93
N ASP A 58 2.76 -21.02 49.33
CA ASP A 58 3.67 -22.16 49.50
C ASP A 58 4.31 -22.17 50.92
N THR A 59 3.51 -22.35 51.97
CA THR A 59 4.01 -22.62 53.33
C THR A 59 3.04 -23.46 54.16
N LYS A 60 3.18 -24.79 54.10
CA LYS A 60 3.14 -25.68 55.29
C LYS A 60 3.64 -27.09 54.95
N THR A 61 4.81 -27.43 55.46
CA THR A 61 5.15 -28.81 55.88
C THR A 61 4.06 -29.28 56.87
N ASP A 62 3.51 -30.48 56.83
CA ASP A 62 4.20 -31.78 56.97
C ASP A 62 3.16 -32.93 56.84
N THR A 63 3.63 -34.18 56.78
CA THR A 63 2.89 -35.46 56.88
C THR A 63 1.93 -35.84 55.74
N SER A 64 2.38 -36.78 54.91
CA SER A 64 1.53 -37.72 54.16
C SER A 64 0.73 -38.63 55.11
N PRO A 65 -0.44 -39.10 54.68
CA PRO A 65 -0.58 -40.55 54.51
C PRO A 65 -1.09 -40.94 53.11
N GLU A 66 -0.65 -42.12 52.68
CA GLU A 66 -0.95 -42.75 51.39
C GLU A 66 -2.44 -43.13 51.27
N VAL A 67 -3.07 -42.86 50.11
CA VAL A 67 -4.07 -43.75 49.49
C VAL A 67 -3.97 -43.64 47.96
N ASP A 68 -3.50 -44.73 47.36
CA ASP A 68 -3.70 -45.29 46.02
C ASP A 68 -3.72 -44.45 44.72
N GLU A 69 -3.03 -45.05 43.75
CA GLU A 69 -2.88 -44.72 42.33
C GLU A 69 -4.22 -44.53 41.58
N ASP A 70 -4.28 -43.58 40.63
CA ASP A 70 -4.38 -43.96 39.21
C ASP A 70 -4.21 -42.77 38.22
N GLY A 71 -3.01 -42.67 37.64
CA GLY A 71 -2.82 -42.45 36.20
C GLY A 71 -3.20 -41.12 35.52
N TRP A 72 -2.50 -40.02 35.81
CA TRP A 72 -2.26 -38.92 34.83
C TRP A 72 -0.87 -38.27 34.97
N GLU A 73 0.20 -39.07 34.90
CA GLU A 73 1.48 -38.58 34.36
C GLU A 73 1.61 -39.05 32.90
N LYS A 74 2.17 -38.19 32.03
CA LYS A 74 2.45 -38.45 30.61
C LYS A 74 1.22 -38.66 29.71
N VAL A 75 0.48 -37.57 29.51
CA VAL A 75 0.20 -37.15 28.13
C VAL A 75 0.96 -35.85 27.93
N ASP A 76 1.88 -35.84 26.98
CA ASP A 76 2.81 -34.73 26.77
C ASP A 76 2.10 -33.39 26.56
N ALA A 77 2.79 -32.32 26.95
CA ALA A 77 2.48 -30.99 26.46
C ALA A 77 2.62 -31.01 24.93
N ALA A 78 1.49 -31.17 24.23
CA ALA A 78 1.40 -31.18 22.78
C ALA A 78 1.57 -29.76 22.20
N THR A 79 2.67 -29.09 22.57
CA THR A 79 3.26 -28.01 21.79
C THR A 79 3.64 -28.58 20.43
N ASN A 80 2.80 -28.32 19.41
CA ASN A 80 3.10 -28.24 17.98
C ASN A 80 1.79 -28.32 17.17
N ALA A 81 0.88 -27.38 17.40
CA ALA A 81 -0.12 -27.04 16.40
C ALA A 81 0.55 -26.13 15.35
N THR A 82 1.31 -26.70 14.42
CA THR A 82 1.78 -25.97 13.25
C THR A 82 0.59 -25.60 12.36
N ALA A 83 0.52 -24.34 11.95
CA ALA A 83 -0.28 -23.96 10.78
C ALA A 83 0.15 -24.78 9.54
N PRO A 84 -0.64 -24.85 8.44
CA PRO A 84 -0.29 -25.63 7.23
C PRO A 84 1.09 -25.29 6.62
N ASN A 85 1.67 -24.17 7.04
CA ASN A 85 2.93 -23.55 6.63
C ASN A 85 4.04 -23.63 7.70
N GLY A 86 3.87 -24.37 8.79
CA GLY A 86 4.97 -24.82 9.67
C GLY A 86 5.48 -23.85 10.75
N GLU A 87 4.89 -22.66 10.91
CA GLU A 87 5.28 -21.74 11.97
C GLU A 87 4.69 -22.14 13.34
N LYS A 88 5.47 -21.92 14.42
CA LYS A 88 5.00 -22.04 15.81
C LYS A 88 4.24 -20.77 16.20
N LEU A 89 3.02 -20.94 16.70
CA LEU A 89 2.31 -19.88 17.42
C LEU A 89 3.05 -19.55 18.73
N THR A 90 3.20 -18.26 19.02
CA THR A 90 4.09 -17.71 20.05
C THR A 90 3.37 -17.38 21.37
N ASP A 91 4.01 -17.70 22.51
CA ASP A 91 3.80 -17.29 23.91
C ASP A 91 2.41 -16.83 24.43
N ASP A 92 2.00 -17.47 25.53
CA ASP A 92 0.72 -17.37 26.24
C ASP A 92 0.46 -16.00 26.94
N THR A 93 0.33 -14.91 26.17
CA THR A 93 0.40 -13.53 26.71
C THR A 93 -0.93 -12.77 26.89
N TYR A 94 -2.09 -13.32 26.52
CA TYR A 94 -3.36 -12.57 26.65
C TYR A 94 -3.88 -12.51 28.10
N SER A 95 -4.08 -11.28 28.59
CA SER A 95 -4.53 -10.99 29.98
C SER A 95 -5.77 -10.09 30.09
N GLY A 96 -6.54 -9.92 29.00
CA GLY A 96 -7.72 -9.03 28.97
C GLY A 96 -9.02 -9.67 29.46
N ILE A 97 -10.08 -8.87 29.60
CA ILE A 97 -11.41 -9.35 30.01
C ILE A 97 -12.21 -9.85 28.80
N VAL A 98 -12.59 -11.13 28.81
CA VAL A 98 -13.53 -11.73 27.86
C VAL A 98 -14.92 -11.78 28.50
N GLY A 99 -15.86 -11.01 27.98
CA GLY A 99 -17.22 -10.87 28.51
C GLY A 99 -18.22 -11.78 27.80
N PHE A 100 -18.76 -12.75 28.52
CA PHE A 100 -19.79 -13.68 28.06
C PHE A 100 -21.19 -13.21 28.50
N PHE A 101 -22.05 -12.85 27.55
CA PHE A 101 -23.42 -12.44 27.82
C PHE A 101 -24.33 -13.68 27.89
N HIS A 102 -24.72 -14.09 29.10
CA HIS A 102 -25.49 -15.32 29.34
C HIS A 102 -26.45 -15.18 30.54
N PRO A 103 -27.65 -14.57 30.38
CA PRO A 103 -28.53 -14.25 31.50
C PRO A 103 -29.21 -15.43 32.23
N PHE A 104 -28.87 -16.69 31.89
CA PHE A 104 -29.52 -17.93 32.36
C PHE A 104 -28.51 -19.08 32.52
N CYS A 105 -27.57 -19.00 33.47
CA CYS A 105 -26.36 -19.84 33.48
C CYS A 105 -26.42 -21.12 34.35
N SER A 106 -27.58 -21.45 34.94
CA SER A 106 -27.71 -22.53 35.96
C SER A 106 -28.81 -23.58 35.72
N ALA A 107 -29.50 -23.57 34.57
CA ALA A 107 -30.63 -24.46 34.29
C ALA A 107 -30.24 -25.92 33.91
N GLY A 108 -28.95 -26.26 33.87
CA GLY A 108 -28.39 -27.57 33.51
C GLY A 108 -28.51 -27.91 32.01
N GLY A 109 -28.65 -26.90 31.15
CA GLY A 109 -28.90 -27.08 29.71
C GLY A 109 -27.66 -27.30 28.84
N GLY A 110 -27.89 -27.76 27.61
CA GLY A 110 -26.80 -27.89 26.60
C GLY A 110 -26.14 -26.56 26.23
N GLY A 111 -26.85 -25.44 26.29
CA GLY A 111 -26.28 -24.11 26.06
C GLY A 111 -25.32 -23.65 27.18
N GLU A 112 -25.56 -24.08 28.41
CA GLU A 112 -24.64 -23.84 29.53
C GLU A 112 -23.38 -24.69 29.38
N ARG A 113 -23.51 -25.95 28.94
CA ARG A 113 -22.32 -26.78 28.62
C ARG A 113 -21.42 -26.08 27.59
N VAL A 114 -21.99 -25.39 26.59
CA VAL A 114 -21.20 -24.59 25.64
C VAL A 114 -20.54 -23.40 26.31
N LEU A 115 -21.25 -22.61 27.12
CA LEU A 115 -20.68 -21.51 27.90
C LEU A 115 -19.48 -21.98 28.74
N TRP A 116 -19.65 -23.06 29.52
CA TRP A 116 -18.62 -23.54 30.43
C TRP A 116 -17.44 -24.20 29.69
N ALA A 117 -17.69 -24.91 28.58
CA ALA A 117 -16.64 -25.46 27.74
C ALA A 117 -15.83 -24.34 27.03
N ALA A 118 -16.50 -23.27 26.60
CA ALA A 118 -15.86 -22.09 26.02
C ALA A 118 -14.97 -21.37 27.03
N ILE A 119 -15.46 -21.16 28.26
CA ILE A 119 -14.68 -20.56 29.35
C ILE A 119 -13.50 -21.47 29.71
N ALA A 120 -13.69 -22.79 29.83
CA ALA A 120 -12.62 -23.73 30.13
C ALA A 120 -11.55 -23.77 29.02
N ALA A 121 -11.93 -23.75 27.74
CA ALA A 121 -10.99 -23.65 26.62
C ALA A 121 -10.20 -22.32 26.66
N THR A 122 -10.89 -21.22 26.94
CA THR A 122 -10.28 -19.88 27.07
C THR A 122 -9.27 -19.82 28.22
N GLN A 123 -9.63 -20.33 29.40
CA GLN A 123 -8.75 -20.35 30.58
C GLN A 123 -7.56 -21.32 30.42
N ARG A 124 -7.71 -22.40 29.65
CA ARG A 124 -6.60 -23.33 29.34
C ARG A 124 -5.59 -22.73 28.38
N GLN A 125 -6.04 -22.01 27.35
CA GLN A 125 -5.15 -21.38 26.37
C GLN A 125 -4.53 -20.08 26.89
N TRP A 126 -5.25 -19.31 27.68
CA TRP A 126 -4.78 -18.05 28.25
C TRP A 126 -5.01 -18.02 29.76
N PRO A 127 -4.10 -18.58 30.58
CA PRO A 127 -4.25 -18.64 32.03
C PRO A 127 -4.40 -17.28 32.72
N HIS A 128 -3.98 -16.20 32.05
CA HIS A 128 -4.10 -14.83 32.55
C HIS A 128 -5.35 -14.09 32.08
N ALA A 129 -6.11 -14.64 31.12
CA ALA A 129 -7.38 -14.07 30.68
C ALA A 129 -8.41 -14.06 31.83
N ILE A 130 -9.24 -13.03 31.87
CA ILE A 130 -10.31 -12.91 32.87
C ILE A 130 -11.65 -13.14 32.17
N CYS A 131 -12.36 -14.20 32.55
CA CYS A 131 -13.68 -14.51 32.02
C CYS A 131 -14.76 -13.84 32.89
N VAL A 132 -15.49 -12.88 32.33
CA VAL A 132 -16.64 -12.23 32.98
C VAL A 132 -17.92 -12.83 32.41
N VAL A 133 -18.84 -13.29 33.26
CA VAL A 133 -20.16 -13.78 32.83
C VAL A 133 -21.24 -12.82 33.31
N TYR A 134 -21.94 -12.20 32.37
CA TYR A 134 -23.10 -11.35 32.66
C TYR A 134 -24.35 -12.23 32.80
N THR A 135 -24.79 -12.44 34.04
CA THR A 135 -25.91 -13.32 34.40
C THR A 135 -26.98 -12.57 35.18
N GLY A 136 -28.25 -13.00 35.10
CA GLY A 136 -29.31 -12.51 36.00
C GLY A 136 -29.82 -13.58 36.97
N ASP A 137 -29.03 -14.64 37.20
CA ASP A 137 -29.22 -15.61 38.28
C ASP A 137 -28.52 -15.09 39.54
N ARG A 138 -29.20 -14.19 40.27
CA ARG A 138 -28.62 -13.42 41.39
C ARG A 138 -28.40 -14.22 42.68
N ASP A 139 -28.98 -15.41 42.77
CA ASP A 139 -29.00 -16.25 43.97
C ASP A 139 -27.93 -17.38 43.91
N LEU A 140 -27.01 -17.33 42.93
CA LEU A 140 -25.91 -18.26 42.76
C LEU A 140 -24.63 -17.74 43.43
N ASP A 141 -23.99 -18.58 44.23
CA ASP A 141 -22.59 -18.39 44.60
C ASP A 141 -21.63 -18.94 43.52
N GLN A 142 -20.45 -18.34 43.38
CA GLN A 142 -19.47 -18.74 42.38
C GLN A 142 -18.79 -20.09 42.69
N ALA A 143 -18.57 -20.42 43.97
CA ALA A 143 -17.96 -21.70 44.36
C ALA A 143 -18.92 -22.87 44.09
N ASP A 144 -20.20 -22.71 44.48
CA ASP A 144 -21.27 -23.68 44.22
C ASP A 144 -21.53 -23.89 42.72
N LEU A 145 -21.33 -22.85 41.91
CA LEU A 145 -21.42 -22.96 40.45
C LEU A 145 -20.27 -23.79 39.86
N VAL A 146 -19.03 -23.57 40.30
CA VAL A 146 -17.86 -24.32 39.79
C VAL A 146 -17.94 -25.80 40.13
N SER A 147 -18.36 -26.16 41.36
CA SER A 147 -18.60 -27.56 41.73
C SER A 147 -19.74 -28.18 40.91
N THR A 148 -20.87 -27.48 40.77
CA THR A 148 -22.01 -27.93 39.95
C THR A 148 -21.63 -28.17 38.49
N VAL A 149 -20.79 -27.31 37.90
CA VAL A 149 -20.30 -27.46 36.53
C VAL A 149 -19.38 -28.68 36.39
N LYS A 150 -18.53 -28.93 37.40
CA LYS A 150 -17.68 -30.12 37.44
C LYS A 150 -18.51 -31.40 37.53
N ASP A 151 -19.50 -31.45 38.44
CA ASP A 151 -20.31 -32.65 38.67
C ASP A 151 -21.27 -32.95 37.50
N ARG A 152 -21.86 -31.92 36.89
CA ARG A 152 -22.86 -32.11 35.80
C ARG A 152 -22.25 -32.25 34.42
N PHE A 153 -21.14 -31.57 34.14
CA PHE A 153 -20.56 -31.51 32.78
C PHE A 153 -19.15 -32.08 32.69
N ASN A 154 -18.52 -32.49 33.80
CA ASN A 154 -17.11 -32.88 33.90
C ASN A 154 -16.11 -31.76 33.51
N ILE A 155 -16.56 -30.50 33.51
CA ILE A 155 -15.73 -29.35 33.12
C ILE A 155 -15.10 -28.74 34.38
N SER A 156 -13.76 -28.69 34.42
CA SER A 156 -13.02 -27.97 35.46
C SER A 156 -12.79 -26.52 35.05
N LEU A 157 -13.05 -25.57 35.94
CA LEU A 157 -12.88 -24.12 35.76
C LEU A 157 -11.91 -23.56 36.81
N CYS A 158 -11.22 -22.46 36.51
CA CYS A 158 -10.39 -21.71 37.46
C CYS A 158 -11.23 -20.61 38.14
N PRO A 159 -11.48 -20.67 39.47
CA PRO A 159 -12.31 -19.68 40.17
C PRO A 159 -11.76 -18.26 40.11
N GLY A 160 -10.47 -18.05 40.42
CA GLY A 160 -9.83 -16.72 40.42
C GLY A 160 -9.75 -16.00 39.08
N ARG A 161 -10.08 -16.70 37.97
CA ARG A 161 -10.13 -16.17 36.60
C ARG A 161 -11.56 -16.13 36.04
N LEU A 162 -12.57 -16.36 36.87
CA LEU A 162 -13.99 -16.27 36.56
C LEU A 162 -14.63 -15.19 37.46
N HIS A 163 -15.47 -14.34 36.90
CA HIS A 163 -16.24 -13.35 37.67
C HIS A 163 -17.69 -13.27 37.18
N LEU A 164 -18.64 -13.35 38.10
CA LEU A 164 -20.07 -13.22 37.80
C LEU A 164 -20.53 -11.77 37.99
N ILE A 165 -21.12 -11.18 36.94
CA ILE A 165 -21.71 -9.84 36.97
C ILE A 165 -23.24 -9.97 36.94
N TYR A 166 -23.85 -9.67 38.08
CA TYR A 166 -25.27 -9.89 38.34
C TYR A 166 -26.15 -8.74 37.83
N LEU A 167 -27.07 -9.06 36.93
CA LEU A 167 -27.98 -8.13 36.26
C LEU A 167 -29.39 -8.17 36.87
N SER A 168 -29.93 -7.01 37.22
CA SER A 168 -31.29 -6.86 37.78
C SER A 168 -32.38 -6.83 36.70
N THR A 169 -32.03 -6.42 35.47
CA THR A 169 -32.99 -6.16 34.37
C THR A 169 -33.37 -7.40 33.55
N ARG A 170 -32.93 -8.62 33.94
CA ARG A 170 -33.25 -9.90 33.26
C ARG A 170 -34.74 -10.10 32.96
N HIS A 171 -35.64 -9.52 33.75
CA HIS A 171 -37.07 -9.60 33.51
C HIS A 171 -37.51 -9.00 32.15
N PHE A 172 -36.74 -8.05 31.58
CA PHE A 172 -36.96 -7.51 30.24
C PHE A 172 -36.60 -8.48 29.09
N VAL A 173 -35.98 -9.64 29.32
CA VAL A 173 -35.78 -10.65 28.26
C VAL A 173 -36.70 -11.87 28.41
N LEU A 174 -37.62 -11.86 29.38
CA LEU A 174 -38.60 -12.94 29.58
C LEU A 174 -39.83 -12.76 28.68
N ALA A 175 -40.24 -13.84 28.00
CA ALA A 175 -41.42 -13.83 27.13
C ALA A 175 -42.72 -13.37 27.83
N ARG A 176 -42.88 -13.68 29.14
CA ARG A 176 -44.02 -13.26 29.96
C ARG A 176 -44.20 -11.75 30.08
N THR A 177 -43.13 -10.98 29.87
CA THR A 177 -43.13 -9.51 29.93
C THR A 177 -43.79 -8.89 28.68
N TYR A 178 -43.89 -9.66 27.59
CA TYR A 178 -44.42 -9.20 26.30
C TYR A 178 -45.47 -10.19 25.77
N PRO A 179 -46.73 -10.14 26.26
CA PRO A 179 -47.82 -10.99 25.77
C PRO A 179 -48.16 -10.75 24.30
N HIS A 180 -47.75 -9.60 23.74
CA HIS A 180 -47.86 -9.25 22.32
C HIS A 180 -46.50 -8.76 21.81
N PHE A 181 -46.22 -8.97 20.51
CA PHE A 181 -44.95 -8.62 19.86
C PHE A 181 -43.69 -9.14 20.58
N THR A 182 -43.78 -10.34 21.17
CA THR A 182 -42.77 -10.92 22.07
C THR A 182 -41.35 -10.88 21.54
N LEU A 183 -41.12 -11.20 20.26
CA LEU A 183 -39.79 -11.19 19.64
C LEU A 183 -39.14 -9.79 19.65
N LEU A 184 -39.88 -8.75 19.26
CA LEU A 184 -39.44 -7.36 19.31
C LEU A 184 -39.28 -6.89 20.75
N GLY A 185 -40.21 -7.24 21.63
CA GLY A 185 -40.15 -6.93 23.06
C GLY A 185 -38.86 -7.45 23.72
N GLN A 186 -38.58 -8.74 23.59
CA GLN A 186 -37.35 -9.35 24.12
C GLN A 186 -36.07 -8.78 23.47
N SER A 187 -36.13 -8.43 22.18
CA SER A 187 -35.00 -7.81 21.47
C SER A 187 -34.68 -6.41 21.99
N LEU A 188 -35.70 -5.57 22.21
CA LEU A 188 -35.54 -4.25 22.83
C LEU A 188 -35.14 -4.38 24.31
N GLY A 189 -35.69 -5.35 25.04
CA GLY A 189 -35.30 -5.65 26.40
C GLY A 189 -33.83 -6.10 26.54
N SER A 190 -33.28 -6.77 25.52
CA SER A 190 -31.86 -7.10 25.49
C SER A 190 -30.94 -5.88 25.42
N LEU A 191 -31.42 -4.74 24.89
CA LEU A 191 -30.69 -3.46 24.89
C LEU A 191 -30.58 -2.89 26.31
N ILE A 192 -31.66 -2.98 27.10
CA ILE A 192 -31.70 -2.54 28.50
C ILE A 192 -30.73 -3.40 29.33
N LEU A 193 -30.76 -4.72 29.11
CA LEU A 193 -29.90 -5.68 29.79
C LEU A 193 -28.42 -5.52 29.42
N ALA A 194 -28.12 -5.24 28.16
CA ALA A 194 -26.77 -4.91 27.69
C ALA A 194 -26.28 -3.56 28.23
N HIS A 195 -27.15 -2.55 28.32
CA HIS A 195 -26.82 -1.27 28.93
C HIS A 195 -26.45 -1.43 30.42
N GLU A 196 -27.20 -2.24 31.19
CA GLU A 196 -26.84 -2.58 32.57
C GLU A 196 -25.46 -3.27 32.64
N ALA A 197 -25.23 -4.29 31.80
CA ALA A 197 -23.95 -4.99 31.72
C ALA A 197 -22.77 -4.04 31.46
N PHE A 198 -22.86 -3.18 30.45
CA PHE A 198 -21.81 -2.21 30.09
C PHE A 198 -21.68 -1.06 31.11
N SER A 199 -22.73 -0.75 31.86
CA SER A 199 -22.65 0.22 32.97
C SER A 199 -21.87 -0.32 34.17
N LEU A 200 -21.88 -1.64 34.37
CA LEU A 200 -21.13 -2.32 35.42
C LEU A 200 -19.68 -2.56 35.00
N VAL A 201 -19.47 -3.26 33.88
CA VAL A 201 -18.15 -3.63 33.34
C VAL A 201 -18.21 -3.64 31.81
N VAL A 202 -17.43 -2.80 31.12
CA VAL A 202 -17.19 -2.96 29.68
C VAL A 202 -16.03 -3.97 29.49
N PRO A 203 -16.20 -5.06 28.73
CA PRO A 203 -15.16 -6.06 28.52
C PRO A 203 -14.19 -5.62 27.40
N ASP A 204 -13.12 -6.38 27.19
CA ASP A 204 -12.20 -6.17 26.06
C ASP A 204 -12.62 -6.95 24.80
N ILE A 205 -13.38 -8.04 24.96
CA ILE A 205 -14.06 -8.81 23.90
C ILE A 205 -15.47 -9.14 24.40
N PHE A 206 -16.51 -8.98 23.57
CA PHE A 206 -17.91 -9.24 23.95
C PHE A 206 -18.50 -10.41 23.14
N ILE A 207 -18.96 -11.45 23.84
CA ILE A 207 -19.47 -12.68 23.25
C ILE A 207 -20.92 -12.90 23.71
N ASP A 208 -21.87 -12.83 22.79
CA ASP A 208 -23.23 -13.30 23.04
C ASP A 208 -23.29 -14.83 22.93
N THR A 209 -23.91 -15.50 23.90
CA THR A 209 -24.06 -16.97 23.90
C THR A 209 -25.53 -17.42 23.93
N MET A 210 -26.45 -16.47 23.80
CA MET A 210 -27.91 -16.69 23.93
C MET A 210 -28.72 -16.26 22.71
N GLY A 211 -28.14 -15.56 21.72
CA GLY A 211 -28.82 -15.17 20.48
C GLY A 211 -29.44 -13.78 20.48
N TYR A 212 -29.03 -12.90 21.39
CA TYR A 212 -29.47 -11.51 21.50
C TYR A 212 -28.70 -10.59 20.55
N ALA A 213 -28.91 -10.76 19.23
CA ALA A 213 -28.24 -9.96 18.19
C ALA A 213 -28.36 -8.42 18.37
N PHE A 214 -29.44 -7.95 19.00
CA PHE A 214 -29.64 -6.53 19.32
C PHE A 214 -28.64 -6.03 20.38
N ALA A 215 -28.29 -6.83 21.39
CA ALA A 215 -27.26 -6.50 22.37
C ALA A 215 -25.87 -6.34 21.71
N VAL A 216 -25.55 -7.20 20.74
CA VAL A 216 -24.28 -7.11 19.98
C VAL A 216 -24.26 -5.88 19.06
N ALA A 217 -25.36 -5.62 18.35
CA ALA A 217 -25.48 -4.41 17.52
C ALA A 217 -25.36 -3.12 18.34
N PHE A 218 -25.92 -3.11 19.56
CA PHE A 218 -25.80 -2.01 20.51
C PHE A 218 -24.38 -1.85 21.05
N CYS A 219 -23.70 -2.96 21.37
CA CYS A 219 -22.29 -2.97 21.72
C CYS A 219 -21.46 -2.27 20.62
N LYS A 220 -21.67 -2.58 19.34
CA LYS A 220 -20.98 -1.92 18.22
C LYS A 220 -21.35 -0.45 17.97
N LEU A 221 -22.54 -0.01 18.39
CA LEU A 221 -22.92 1.40 18.31
C LEU A 221 -22.29 2.24 19.42
N LEU A 222 -22.12 1.67 20.62
CA LEU A 222 -21.42 2.31 21.75
C LEU A 222 -19.90 2.22 21.61
N PHE A 223 -19.38 1.06 21.21
CA PHE A 223 -17.96 0.70 21.18
C PHE A 223 -17.58 0.12 19.81
N PRO A 224 -17.37 0.95 18.76
CA PRO A 224 -17.08 0.44 17.41
C PRO A 224 -15.85 -0.46 17.33
N SER A 225 -14.83 -0.17 18.16
CA SER A 225 -13.54 -0.86 18.27
C SER A 225 -13.52 -2.02 19.28
N LEU A 226 -14.65 -2.44 19.84
CA LEU A 226 -14.72 -3.60 20.73
C LEU A 226 -15.08 -4.84 19.90
N PRO A 227 -14.24 -5.89 19.84
CA PRO A 227 -14.53 -7.10 19.06
C PRO A 227 -15.75 -7.87 19.58
N THR A 228 -16.66 -8.21 18.69
CA THR A 228 -17.90 -8.92 19.01
C THR A 228 -18.02 -10.28 18.31
N ALA A 229 -18.50 -11.26 19.06
CA ALA A 229 -18.82 -12.60 18.57
C ALA A 229 -20.20 -13.04 19.06
N ALA A 230 -20.78 -14.03 18.39
CA ALA A 230 -21.98 -14.71 18.89
C ALA A 230 -21.92 -16.22 18.67
N TYR A 231 -22.28 -16.98 19.70
CA TYR A 231 -22.63 -18.39 19.61
C TYR A 231 -24.16 -18.50 19.80
N VAL A 232 -24.87 -18.99 18.78
CA VAL A 232 -26.34 -18.95 18.76
C VAL A 232 -26.92 -20.35 18.54
N HIS A 233 -27.35 -21.00 19.63
CA HIS A 233 -28.12 -22.25 19.56
C HIS A 233 -29.56 -22.05 19.06
N TYR A 234 -30.19 -20.95 19.51
CA TYR A 234 -31.59 -20.65 19.28
C TYR A 234 -31.71 -19.19 18.84
N PRO A 235 -31.75 -18.88 17.53
CA PRO A 235 -31.94 -17.51 17.10
C PRO A 235 -33.34 -17.04 17.49
N THR A 236 -33.50 -15.75 17.83
CA THR A 236 -34.79 -15.18 18.24
C THR A 236 -35.88 -15.33 17.16
N ILE A 237 -35.49 -15.50 15.90
CA ILE A 237 -36.36 -15.92 14.80
C ILE A 237 -35.58 -16.82 13.84
N SER A 238 -36.22 -17.88 13.34
CA SER A 238 -35.62 -18.83 12.38
C SER A 238 -36.41 -18.91 11.07
N THR A 239 -35.77 -19.47 10.04
CA THR A 239 -36.41 -19.83 8.76
C THR A 239 -37.57 -20.80 8.96
N ASP A 240 -37.44 -21.76 9.88
CA ASP A 240 -38.48 -22.75 10.18
C ASP A 240 -39.73 -22.07 10.73
N MET A 241 -39.59 -21.08 11.62
CA MET A 241 -40.71 -20.27 12.11
C MET A 241 -41.39 -19.49 10.98
N LEU A 242 -40.63 -18.93 10.03
CA LEU A 242 -41.22 -18.29 8.85
C LEU A 242 -42.01 -19.29 7.99
N SER A 243 -41.51 -20.53 7.86
CA SER A 243 -42.18 -21.60 7.10
C SER A 243 -43.44 -22.14 7.79
N SER A 244 -43.50 -22.14 9.13
CA SER A 244 -44.63 -22.67 9.90
C SER A 244 -45.90 -21.81 9.79
N LEU A 245 -45.77 -20.56 9.33
CA LEU A 245 -46.92 -19.68 9.02
C LEU A 245 -47.68 -20.12 7.77
N SER A 246 -47.06 -20.91 6.89
CA SER A 246 -47.68 -21.52 5.69
C SER A 246 -48.14 -22.97 5.91
N ASP A 247 -47.89 -23.55 7.09
CA ASP A 247 -48.28 -24.92 7.39
C ASP A 247 -49.71 -25.01 7.93
N THR A 248 -50.56 -25.72 7.18
CA THR A 248 -51.96 -26.03 7.54
C THR A 248 -52.13 -27.42 8.16
N THR A 249 -51.08 -28.26 8.20
CA THR A 249 -51.16 -29.66 8.63
C THR A 249 -51.16 -29.84 10.16
N GLY A 250 -50.77 -28.80 10.90
CA GLY A 250 -50.63 -28.85 12.36
C GLY A 250 -49.39 -29.62 12.86
N GLN A 251 -48.55 -30.15 11.96
CA GLN A 251 -47.44 -31.03 12.32
C GLN A 251 -46.17 -30.26 12.75
N LYS A 252 -45.99 -29.00 12.32
CA LYS A 252 -44.74 -28.24 12.53
C LYS A 252 -44.69 -27.36 13.79
N GLY A 253 -45.47 -27.69 14.82
CA GLY A 253 -45.27 -27.19 16.19
C GLY A 253 -46.38 -26.28 16.76
N LEU A 254 -46.19 -25.84 18.01
CA LEU A 254 -47.23 -25.27 18.90
C LEU A 254 -48.01 -24.03 18.40
N ASN A 255 -47.65 -23.46 17.24
CA ASN A 255 -48.26 -22.26 16.66
C ASN A 255 -48.65 -22.41 15.16
N SER A 256 -48.48 -23.59 14.55
CA SER A 256 -48.98 -23.84 13.19
C SER A 256 -50.51 -23.75 13.15
N GLY A 257 -51.06 -23.05 12.15
CA GLY A 257 -52.52 -22.94 11.94
C GLY A 257 -53.19 -21.62 12.36
N LEU A 258 -52.56 -20.72 13.11
CA LEU A 258 -53.12 -19.39 13.47
C LEU A 258 -53.09 -18.36 12.31
N GLY A 259 -53.02 -18.82 11.05
CA GLY A 259 -52.63 -18.04 9.88
C GLY A 259 -53.76 -17.55 8.96
N SER A 260 -55.04 -17.82 9.25
CA SER A 260 -56.14 -17.41 8.39
C SER A 260 -56.58 -15.95 8.60
N GLY A 261 -56.90 -15.27 7.49
CA GLY A 261 -57.41 -13.89 7.47
C GLY A 261 -56.37 -12.80 7.77
N TRP A 262 -56.85 -11.56 7.97
CA TRP A 262 -56.01 -10.37 8.09
C TRP A 262 -55.02 -10.40 9.26
N ARG A 263 -55.37 -11.07 10.37
CA ARG A 263 -54.49 -11.24 11.54
C ARG A 263 -53.29 -12.15 11.22
N GLY A 264 -53.51 -13.21 10.43
CA GLY A 264 -52.46 -14.08 9.92
C GLY A 264 -51.51 -13.34 8.98
N TRP A 265 -52.06 -12.54 8.06
CA TRP A 265 -51.27 -11.67 7.18
C TRP A 265 -50.42 -10.67 8.00
N ALA A 266 -51.01 -9.97 8.97
CA ALA A 266 -50.30 -9.01 9.83
C ALA A 266 -49.17 -9.68 10.64
N LYS A 267 -49.42 -10.88 11.20
CA LYS A 267 -48.40 -11.69 11.90
C LYS A 267 -47.25 -12.07 10.95
N LYS A 268 -47.56 -12.44 9.70
CA LYS A 268 -46.57 -12.77 8.68
C LYS A 268 -45.72 -11.57 8.27
N GLN A 269 -46.32 -10.40 8.05
CA GLN A 269 -45.57 -9.17 7.77
C GLN A 269 -44.69 -8.76 8.95
N TYR A 270 -45.20 -8.85 10.18
CA TYR A 270 -44.41 -8.61 11.39
C TYR A 270 -43.19 -9.54 11.49
N TRP A 271 -43.36 -10.86 11.29
CA TRP A 271 -42.24 -11.81 11.34
C TRP A 271 -41.21 -11.59 10.22
N HIS A 272 -41.62 -11.26 8.99
CA HIS A 272 -40.66 -10.92 7.93
C HIS A 272 -39.93 -9.59 8.18
N LEU A 273 -40.62 -8.57 8.69
CA LEU A 273 -39.99 -7.28 9.03
C LEU A 273 -39.01 -7.46 10.21
N PHE A 274 -39.42 -8.20 11.25
CA PHE A 274 -38.58 -8.52 12.38
C PHE A 274 -37.36 -9.36 11.98
N ALA A 275 -37.52 -10.35 11.08
CA ALA A 275 -36.40 -11.11 10.54
C ALA A 275 -35.37 -10.22 9.83
N ARG A 276 -35.81 -9.23 9.03
CA ARG A 276 -34.90 -8.26 8.40
C ARG A 276 -34.15 -7.40 9.43
N LEU A 277 -34.84 -6.93 10.48
CA LEU A 277 -34.23 -6.16 11.56
C LEU A 277 -33.22 -7.00 12.37
N TYR A 278 -33.56 -8.25 12.68
CA TYR A 278 -32.68 -9.19 13.37
C TYR A 278 -31.44 -9.53 12.54
N SER A 279 -31.59 -9.74 11.23
CA SER A 279 -30.45 -9.92 10.30
C SER A 279 -29.55 -8.68 10.22
N LEU A 280 -30.13 -7.47 10.20
CA LEU A 280 -29.37 -6.21 10.19
C LEU A 280 -28.63 -5.95 11.52
N ALA A 281 -29.17 -6.43 12.64
CA ALA A 281 -28.47 -6.41 13.93
C ALA A 281 -27.33 -7.44 13.94
N GLY A 282 -27.60 -8.66 13.47
CA GLY A 282 -26.62 -9.75 13.41
C GLY A 282 -25.43 -9.47 12.47
N SER A 283 -25.62 -8.70 11.40
CA SER A 283 -24.52 -8.33 10.49
C SER A 283 -23.48 -7.36 11.08
N ARG A 284 -23.62 -7.01 12.37
CA ARG A 284 -22.63 -6.24 13.15
C ARG A 284 -21.67 -7.10 13.98
N ILE A 285 -21.80 -8.43 13.92
CA ILE A 285 -20.88 -9.38 14.55
C ILE A 285 -19.58 -9.42 13.72
N ASP A 286 -18.40 -9.25 14.33
CA ASP A 286 -17.12 -9.27 13.59
C ASP A 286 -16.73 -10.69 13.16
N VAL A 287 -16.96 -11.69 14.02
CA VAL A 287 -16.63 -13.10 13.77
C VAL A 287 -17.86 -13.98 14.01
N VAL A 288 -18.35 -14.59 12.93
CA VAL A 288 -19.42 -15.60 12.97
C VAL A 288 -18.78 -16.98 13.07
N ILE A 289 -19.03 -17.67 14.18
CA ILE A 289 -18.40 -18.95 14.53
C ILE A 289 -19.39 -20.10 14.26
N ILE A 290 -19.03 -21.04 13.38
CA ILE A 290 -19.78 -22.29 13.18
C ILE A 290 -19.02 -23.42 13.87
N VAL A 291 -19.41 -23.70 15.12
CA VAL A 291 -18.82 -24.76 15.95
C VAL A 291 -19.92 -25.64 16.53
N TYR A 292 -19.83 -26.95 16.27
CA TYR A 292 -20.75 -27.94 16.83
C TYR A 292 -20.61 -28.03 18.36
N PRO A 293 -21.69 -28.30 19.10
CA PRO A 293 -21.64 -28.43 20.55
C PRO A 293 -20.59 -29.46 21.05
N PRO A 294 -19.89 -29.18 22.16
CA PRO A 294 -18.85 -30.02 22.74
C PRO A 294 -19.47 -31.30 23.32
N CYS A 295 -19.01 -32.46 22.85
CA CYS A 295 -19.48 -33.77 23.31
C CYS A 295 -18.31 -34.64 23.85
N PRO A 296 -18.54 -35.51 24.86
CA PRO A 296 -17.49 -36.25 25.58
C PRO A 296 -17.01 -37.50 24.82
N VAL A 297 -16.72 -37.35 23.53
CA VAL A 297 -16.44 -38.47 22.61
C VAL A 297 -15.20 -39.24 23.00
N ARG A 298 -14.11 -38.56 23.40
CA ARG A 298 -12.86 -39.20 23.84
C ARG A 298 -13.04 -39.94 25.16
N GLU A 299 -13.69 -39.32 26.14
CA GLU A 299 -13.97 -39.95 27.45
C GLU A 299 -14.81 -41.22 27.28
N LEU A 300 -15.89 -41.17 26.49
CA LEU A 300 -16.73 -42.33 26.21
C LEU A 300 -15.99 -43.41 25.40
N SER A 301 -15.11 -43.01 24.46
CA SER A 301 -14.30 -43.95 23.68
C SER A 301 -13.25 -44.66 24.54
N ALA A 302 -12.65 -43.96 25.51
CA ALA A 302 -11.69 -44.54 26.46
C ALA A 302 -12.37 -45.45 27.49
N LYS A 303 -13.54 -45.07 28.01
CA LYS A 303 -14.29 -45.86 29.00
C LYS A 303 -15.05 -47.07 28.39
N ILE A 304 -15.16 -47.16 27.07
CA ILE A 304 -15.90 -48.22 26.37
C ILE A 304 -15.11 -48.69 25.14
N SER A 305 -14.35 -49.78 25.27
CA SER A 305 -13.63 -50.41 24.15
C SER A 305 -14.58 -50.96 23.07
N LEU A 306 -14.09 -51.00 21.82
CA LEU A 306 -14.75 -51.63 20.66
C LEU A 306 -13.75 -52.51 19.89
N SER A 307 -13.53 -53.71 20.43
CA SER A 307 -12.69 -54.76 19.84
C SER A 307 -13.52 -56.04 19.61
N PRO A 308 -13.06 -56.99 18.78
CA PRO A 308 -13.62 -58.34 18.73
C PRO A 308 -13.59 -59.09 20.07
N SER A 309 -12.72 -58.66 21.00
CA SER A 309 -12.62 -59.17 22.37
C SER A 309 -13.52 -58.45 23.39
N SER A 310 -14.34 -57.48 22.96
CA SER A 310 -15.27 -56.77 23.85
C SER A 310 -16.49 -57.63 24.15
N PRO A 311 -17.09 -57.54 25.36
CA PRO A 311 -18.24 -58.36 25.71
C PRO A 311 -19.45 -58.07 24.80
N PRO A 312 -20.26 -59.08 24.46
CA PRO A 312 -21.45 -58.90 23.63
C PRO A 312 -22.46 -57.99 24.33
N ARG A 313 -23.20 -57.22 23.52
CA ARG A 313 -24.16 -56.22 24.02
C ARG A 313 -25.54 -56.81 24.22
N ASP A 314 -26.29 -56.24 25.16
CA ASP A 314 -27.65 -56.64 25.47
C ASP A 314 -28.61 -56.26 24.32
N HIS A 315 -29.74 -56.96 24.23
CA HIS A 315 -30.86 -56.58 23.35
C HIS A 315 -31.63 -55.40 23.98
N LEU A 316 -30.92 -54.27 24.10
CA LEU A 316 -31.35 -53.07 24.80
C LEU A 316 -31.40 -51.90 23.82
N ILE A 317 -32.58 -51.28 23.73
CA ILE A 317 -32.81 -49.97 23.10
C ILE A 317 -32.76 -48.91 24.21
N LEU A 318 -31.97 -47.86 24.01
CA LEU A 318 -31.73 -46.81 24.99
C LEU A 318 -32.17 -45.45 24.44
N TYR A 319 -33.07 -44.75 25.16
CA TYR A 319 -33.41 -43.35 24.88
C TYR A 319 -32.90 -42.45 26.00
N ILE A 320 -31.92 -41.58 25.70
CA ILE A 320 -31.44 -40.53 26.62
C ILE A 320 -32.05 -39.20 26.17
N ALA A 321 -33.09 -38.73 26.86
CA ALA A 321 -33.76 -37.47 26.58
C ALA A 321 -34.52 -36.93 27.80
N GLN A 322 -34.52 -35.61 27.97
CA GLN A 322 -35.24 -34.93 29.05
C GLN A 322 -36.75 -35.20 28.94
N PHE A 323 -37.45 -35.49 30.05
CA PHE A 323 -38.84 -35.97 30.03
C PHE A 323 -39.87 -34.88 29.71
N ARG A 324 -39.91 -34.46 28.44
CA ARG A 324 -40.73 -33.34 27.96
C ARG A 324 -41.53 -33.71 26.70
N PRO A 325 -42.68 -33.05 26.44
CA PRO A 325 -43.54 -33.37 25.29
C PRO A 325 -42.85 -33.33 23.94
N GLU A 326 -41.94 -32.36 23.70
CA GLU A 326 -41.24 -32.19 22.42
C GLU A 326 -40.29 -33.35 22.08
N LYS A 327 -39.86 -34.13 23.08
CA LYS A 327 -39.03 -35.33 22.88
C LYS A 327 -39.84 -36.55 22.42
N ASN A 328 -41.17 -36.46 22.35
CA ASN A 328 -42.03 -37.45 21.71
C ASN A 328 -41.79 -38.92 22.16
N HIS A 329 -41.56 -39.14 23.45
CA HIS A 329 -41.38 -40.47 24.03
C HIS A 329 -42.51 -41.46 23.69
N ALA A 330 -43.72 -40.95 23.45
CA ALA A 330 -44.88 -41.76 23.08
C ALA A 330 -44.73 -42.46 21.71
N LEU A 331 -44.09 -41.80 20.73
CA LEU A 331 -43.73 -42.41 19.44
C LEU A 331 -42.80 -43.62 19.66
N ILE A 332 -41.78 -43.46 20.51
CA ILE A 332 -40.80 -44.52 20.80
C ILE A 332 -41.44 -45.70 21.53
N LEU A 333 -42.33 -45.44 22.50
CA LEU A 333 -43.07 -46.50 23.20
C LEU A 333 -43.95 -47.32 22.25
N ARG A 334 -44.69 -46.67 21.33
CA ARG A 334 -45.54 -47.39 20.36
C ARG A 334 -44.70 -48.15 19.33
N SER A 335 -43.62 -47.54 18.83
CA SER A 335 -42.67 -48.20 17.93
C SER A 335 -42.03 -49.45 18.55
N PHE A 336 -41.63 -49.37 19.82
CA PHE A 336 -41.09 -50.51 20.55
C PHE A 336 -42.14 -51.59 20.82
N ALA A 337 -43.40 -51.23 21.06
CA ALA A 337 -44.48 -52.20 21.17
C ALA A 337 -44.71 -52.97 19.86
N THR A 338 -44.72 -52.28 18.71
CA THR A 338 -44.80 -52.91 17.38
C THR A 338 -43.63 -53.86 17.15
N TYR A 339 -42.40 -53.44 17.46
CA TYR A 339 -41.20 -54.29 17.36
C TYR A 339 -41.26 -55.50 18.30
N LEU A 340 -41.61 -55.33 19.58
CA LEU A 340 -41.62 -56.43 20.55
C LEU A 340 -42.71 -57.48 20.24
N HIS A 341 -43.85 -57.06 19.70
CA HIS A 341 -44.97 -57.95 19.36
C HIS A 341 -44.90 -58.59 17.97
N SER A 342 -44.00 -58.14 17.09
CA SER A 342 -43.80 -58.71 15.75
C SER A 342 -43.34 -60.18 15.77
N ASN A 343 -42.64 -60.57 16.83
CA ASN A 343 -42.15 -61.93 17.06
C ASN A 343 -42.64 -62.42 18.44
N SER A 344 -43.29 -63.58 18.46
CA SER A 344 -43.81 -64.21 19.67
C SER A 344 -42.75 -64.99 20.46
N SER A 345 -41.61 -65.33 19.85
CA SER A 345 -40.61 -66.27 20.37
C SER A 345 -39.20 -65.67 20.31
N TRP A 346 -38.92 -64.72 21.21
CA TRP A 346 -37.58 -64.14 21.36
C TRP A 346 -36.68 -65.03 22.23
N GLU A 347 -35.51 -65.44 21.71
CA GLU A 347 -34.47 -66.14 22.49
C GLU A 347 -33.91 -65.25 23.62
N LYS A 348 -33.62 -63.98 23.30
CA LYS A 348 -33.29 -62.92 24.27
C LYS A 348 -34.24 -61.75 24.05
N ARG A 349 -35.23 -61.62 24.94
CA ARG A 349 -36.30 -60.63 24.83
C ARG A 349 -35.76 -59.19 24.82
N PRO A 350 -36.08 -58.36 23.81
CA PRO A 350 -35.68 -56.96 23.79
C PRO A 350 -36.21 -56.14 24.98
N SER A 351 -35.47 -55.12 25.37
CA SER A 351 -35.84 -54.17 26.43
C SER A 351 -35.63 -52.72 26.00
N LEU A 352 -36.41 -51.80 26.58
CA LEU A 352 -36.35 -50.36 26.35
C LEU A 352 -36.06 -49.63 27.67
N VAL A 353 -35.01 -48.80 27.69
CA VAL A 353 -34.68 -47.94 28.84
C VAL A 353 -34.76 -46.49 28.41
N LEU A 354 -35.57 -45.69 29.12
CA LEU A 354 -35.69 -44.24 28.94
C LEU A 354 -35.05 -43.53 30.13
N ILE A 355 -34.06 -42.68 29.86
CA ILE A 355 -33.31 -41.92 30.88
C ILE A 355 -33.46 -40.43 30.59
N GLY A 356 -33.85 -39.64 31.59
CA GLY A 356 -34.12 -38.21 31.38
C GLY A 356 -34.20 -37.41 32.67
N SER A 357 -33.88 -36.12 32.59
CA SER A 357 -34.08 -35.19 33.72
C SER A 357 -35.55 -34.77 33.86
N VAL A 358 -36.00 -34.51 35.09
CA VAL A 358 -37.33 -33.97 35.41
C VAL A 358 -37.20 -32.64 36.16
N ARG A 359 -37.94 -31.60 35.76
CA ARG A 359 -37.91 -30.30 36.46
C ARG A 359 -38.91 -30.26 37.62
N SER A 360 -38.41 -30.00 38.82
CA SER A 360 -39.24 -29.76 40.01
C SER A 360 -40.26 -28.63 39.79
N ASN A 361 -41.48 -28.79 40.32
CA ASN A 361 -42.57 -27.82 40.20
C ASN A 361 -43.02 -27.51 38.76
N THR A 362 -42.89 -28.48 37.84
CA THR A 362 -43.36 -28.34 36.45
C THR A 362 -44.28 -29.51 36.02
N PRO A 363 -44.97 -29.40 34.86
CA PRO A 363 -45.76 -30.51 34.32
C PRO A 363 -44.97 -31.78 33.92
N ASP A 364 -43.62 -31.75 33.96
CA ASP A 364 -42.74 -32.83 33.51
C ASP A 364 -42.98 -34.14 34.32
N GLU A 365 -43.22 -34.06 35.63
CA GLU A 365 -43.53 -35.23 36.47
C GLU A 365 -44.81 -35.95 36.01
N LYS A 366 -45.85 -35.18 35.67
CA LYS A 366 -47.11 -35.70 35.12
C LYS A 366 -46.92 -36.31 33.74
N HIS A 367 -45.98 -35.79 32.94
CA HIS A 367 -45.63 -36.38 31.65
C HIS A 367 -45.01 -37.77 31.82
N VAL A 368 -44.06 -37.96 32.75
CA VAL A 368 -43.48 -39.29 33.05
C VAL A 368 -44.55 -40.29 33.50
N TYR A 369 -45.49 -39.86 34.34
CA TYR A 369 -46.60 -40.72 34.78
C TYR A 369 -47.46 -41.20 33.59
N ASN A 370 -47.83 -40.29 32.69
CA ASN A 370 -48.61 -40.63 31.49
C ASN A 370 -47.87 -41.60 30.56
N LEU A 371 -46.54 -41.47 30.42
CA LEU A 371 -45.72 -42.42 29.63
C LEU A 371 -45.69 -43.82 30.25
N ARG A 372 -45.68 -43.92 31.59
CA ARG A 372 -45.76 -45.20 32.32
C ARG A 372 -47.13 -45.87 32.16
N LEU A 373 -48.22 -45.09 32.06
CA LEU A 373 -49.55 -45.60 31.72
C LEU A 373 -49.59 -46.14 30.28
N LEU A 374 -49.11 -45.35 29.31
CA LEU A 374 -49.04 -45.77 27.91
C LEU A 374 -48.25 -47.08 27.73
N ALA A 375 -47.13 -47.25 28.46
CA ALA A 375 -46.37 -48.50 28.44
C ALA A 375 -47.14 -49.72 29.00
N ARG A 376 -48.12 -49.52 29.89
CA ARG A 376 -49.01 -50.58 30.39
C ARG A 376 -50.13 -50.88 29.40
N GLU A 377 -50.75 -49.86 28.81
CA GLU A 377 -51.77 -50.00 27.76
C GLU A 377 -51.23 -50.78 26.55
N LEU A 378 -49.99 -50.47 26.16
CA LEU A 378 -49.24 -51.18 25.10
C LEU A 378 -48.67 -52.53 25.54
N LYS A 379 -48.92 -53.01 26.77
CA LYS A 379 -48.43 -54.30 27.32
C LYS A 379 -46.89 -54.50 27.32
N ILE A 380 -46.12 -53.41 27.22
CA ILE A 380 -44.64 -53.42 27.21
C ILE A 380 -44.01 -53.05 28.56
N ASN A 381 -44.80 -52.79 29.60
CA ASN A 381 -44.31 -52.30 30.90
C ASN A 381 -43.30 -53.24 31.58
N ALA A 382 -43.35 -54.55 31.33
CA ALA A 382 -42.37 -55.51 31.86
C ALA A 382 -41.02 -55.46 31.14
N ALA A 383 -41.00 -54.90 29.91
CA ALA A 383 -39.80 -54.73 29.09
C ALA A 383 -39.32 -53.26 29.02
N THR A 384 -39.95 -52.34 29.76
CA THR A 384 -39.69 -50.90 29.69
C THR A 384 -39.32 -50.32 31.05
N LYS A 385 -38.17 -49.62 31.16
CA LYS A 385 -37.70 -48.96 32.39
C LYS A 385 -37.58 -47.45 32.19
N PHE A 386 -38.08 -46.67 33.14
CA PHE A 386 -37.94 -45.21 33.18
C PHE A 386 -37.02 -44.81 34.33
N ILE A 387 -35.99 -44.02 34.06
CA ILE A 387 -35.01 -43.54 35.03
C ILE A 387 -34.96 -42.01 34.99
N CYS A 388 -35.43 -41.37 36.05
CA CYS A 388 -35.35 -39.92 36.22
C CYS A 388 -33.98 -39.54 36.80
N ASP A 389 -33.39 -38.45 36.30
CA ASP A 389 -32.26 -37.74 36.91
C ASP A 389 -31.05 -38.66 37.24
N ALA A 390 -30.71 -39.54 36.30
CA ALA A 390 -29.63 -40.51 36.44
C ALA A 390 -28.24 -39.85 36.55
N PRO A 391 -27.35 -40.29 37.46
CA PRO A 391 -25.97 -39.84 37.49
C PRO A 391 -25.20 -40.36 36.26
N PHE A 392 -24.18 -39.62 35.82
CA PHE A 392 -23.43 -39.91 34.60
C PHE A 392 -22.78 -41.31 34.59
N SER A 393 -22.33 -41.80 35.74
CA SER A 393 -21.81 -43.17 35.91
C SER A 393 -22.84 -44.25 35.54
N LEU A 394 -24.12 -44.05 35.87
CA LEU A 394 -25.21 -44.94 35.50
C LEU A 394 -25.49 -44.87 33.99
N ILE A 395 -25.42 -43.68 33.39
CA ILE A 395 -25.58 -43.49 31.94
C ILE A 395 -24.50 -44.27 31.17
N ILE A 396 -23.22 -44.17 31.57
CA ILE A 396 -22.12 -44.96 30.98
C ILE A 396 -22.39 -46.46 31.08
N SER A 397 -22.93 -46.93 32.22
CA SER A 397 -23.24 -48.36 32.40
C SER A 397 -24.30 -48.88 31.41
N TYR A 398 -25.28 -48.05 31.05
CA TYR A 398 -26.29 -48.37 30.03
C TYR A 398 -25.75 -48.20 28.61
N LEU A 399 -24.95 -47.18 28.34
CA LEU A 399 -24.26 -46.97 27.06
C LEU A 399 -23.30 -48.11 26.69
N ARG A 400 -22.68 -48.77 27.69
CA ARG A 400 -21.86 -49.97 27.48
C ARG A 400 -22.68 -51.20 27.07
N LYS A 401 -23.93 -51.31 27.56
CA LYS A 401 -24.82 -52.46 27.36
C LYS A 401 -25.72 -52.34 26.14
N ALA A 402 -26.16 -51.12 25.80
CA ALA A 402 -27.14 -50.88 24.75
C ALA A 402 -26.60 -51.27 23.36
N SER A 403 -27.44 -51.95 22.58
CA SER A 403 -27.17 -52.24 21.17
C SER A 403 -27.71 -51.14 20.25
N ILE A 404 -28.87 -50.57 20.60
CA ILE A 404 -29.56 -49.52 19.85
C ILE A 404 -29.71 -48.28 20.73
N SER A 405 -29.49 -47.10 20.17
CA SER A 405 -29.94 -45.84 20.74
C SER A 405 -31.07 -45.28 19.88
N VAL A 406 -32.05 -44.64 20.49
CA VAL A 406 -33.22 -44.13 19.76
C VAL A 406 -33.45 -42.66 20.05
N ASN A 407 -33.92 -41.92 19.04
CA ASN A 407 -34.32 -40.52 19.19
C ASN A 407 -35.63 -40.23 18.45
N GLY A 408 -36.67 -39.81 19.17
CA GLY A 408 -38.00 -39.52 18.59
C GLY A 408 -38.31 -38.04 18.36
N MET A 409 -37.39 -37.11 18.65
CA MET A 409 -37.68 -35.69 18.62
C MET A 409 -37.76 -35.18 17.18
N TRP A 410 -38.90 -34.61 16.81
CA TRP A 410 -39.04 -33.88 15.55
C TRP A 410 -38.25 -32.57 15.60
N ASN A 411 -37.47 -32.31 14.55
CA ASN A 411 -36.57 -31.17 14.37
C ASN A 411 -35.65 -30.91 15.59
N GLU A 412 -35.03 -31.96 16.14
CA GLU A 412 -33.97 -31.76 17.14
C GLU A 412 -32.78 -31.03 16.51
N HIS A 413 -32.38 -29.89 17.07
CA HIS A 413 -31.38 -29.01 16.43
C HIS A 413 -29.98 -29.63 16.30
N PHE A 414 -29.59 -30.50 17.23
CA PHE A 414 -28.31 -31.22 17.18
C PHE A 414 -28.49 -32.62 17.78
N GLY A 415 -28.64 -32.71 19.10
CA GLY A 415 -28.89 -33.98 19.79
C GLY A 415 -27.62 -34.65 20.30
N ILE A 416 -27.02 -34.07 21.34
CA ILE A 416 -25.79 -34.53 22.00
C ILE A 416 -25.86 -36.02 22.37
N GLY A 417 -27.01 -36.52 22.86
CA GLY A 417 -27.19 -37.94 23.21
C GLY A 417 -27.01 -38.91 22.04
N ASN A 418 -27.23 -38.47 20.78
CA ASN A 418 -26.94 -39.27 19.59
C ASN A 418 -25.42 -39.38 19.34
N VAL A 419 -24.69 -38.27 19.57
CA VAL A 419 -23.23 -38.22 19.51
C VAL A 419 -22.62 -39.12 20.59
N GLU A 420 -23.12 -39.01 21.83
CA GLU A 420 -22.68 -39.83 22.96
C GLU A 420 -22.94 -41.33 22.73
N ALA A 421 -24.09 -41.68 22.15
CA ALA A 421 -24.40 -43.05 21.79
C ALA A 421 -23.46 -43.62 20.71
N LEU A 422 -23.21 -42.88 19.63
CA LEU A 422 -22.26 -43.26 18.58
C LEU A 422 -20.83 -43.37 19.13
N ALA A 423 -20.42 -42.43 19.98
CA ALA A 423 -19.12 -42.47 20.66
C ALA A 423 -19.01 -43.70 21.58
N ALA A 424 -20.07 -44.06 22.28
CA ALA A 424 -20.15 -45.29 23.08
C ALA A 424 -20.24 -46.58 22.24
N GLY A 425 -20.38 -46.50 20.91
CA GLY A 425 -20.52 -47.67 20.04
C GLY A 425 -21.91 -48.32 20.09
N VAL A 426 -22.94 -47.50 20.26
CA VAL A 426 -24.36 -47.90 20.15
C VAL A 426 -24.87 -47.48 18.77
N ILE A 427 -25.68 -48.31 18.10
CA ILE A 427 -26.18 -48.02 16.75
C ILE A 427 -27.45 -47.14 16.85
N PRO A 428 -27.48 -45.93 16.25
CA PRO A 428 -28.59 -45.01 16.39
C PRO A 428 -29.73 -45.26 15.39
N VAL A 429 -30.97 -45.09 15.88
CA VAL A 429 -32.21 -44.99 15.10
C VAL A 429 -32.85 -43.65 15.44
N VAL A 430 -32.78 -42.68 14.53
CA VAL A 430 -33.14 -41.27 14.81
C VAL A 430 -34.29 -40.79 13.93
N HIS A 431 -34.95 -39.73 14.39
CA HIS A 431 -35.98 -39.06 13.61
C HIS A 431 -35.39 -38.47 12.33
N ARG A 432 -36.08 -38.66 11.18
CA ARG A 432 -35.70 -38.08 9.88
C ARG A 432 -35.99 -36.56 9.80
N SER A 433 -35.39 -35.77 10.69
CA SER A 433 -35.46 -34.29 10.70
C SER A 433 -34.41 -33.69 11.64
N GLY A 434 -33.98 -32.45 11.38
CA GLY A 434 -33.03 -31.74 12.24
C GLY A 434 -31.60 -32.31 12.20
N GLY A 435 -30.78 -31.90 13.15
CA GLY A 435 -29.36 -32.28 13.26
C GLY A 435 -29.07 -33.79 13.37
N PRO A 436 -29.91 -34.63 14.01
CA PRO A 436 -29.69 -36.08 13.99
C PRO A 436 -29.68 -36.67 12.58
N TRP A 437 -30.49 -36.12 11.67
CA TRP A 437 -30.59 -36.54 10.27
C TRP A 437 -29.59 -35.80 9.36
N LEU A 438 -29.40 -34.49 9.55
CA LEU A 438 -28.59 -33.65 8.67
C LEU A 438 -27.10 -33.68 8.99
N ASP A 439 -26.73 -33.79 10.27
CA ASP A 439 -25.35 -33.59 10.73
C ASP A 439 -24.73 -34.82 11.39
N ILE A 440 -25.50 -35.60 12.16
CA ILE A 440 -24.94 -36.66 13.03
C ILE A 440 -24.98 -38.03 12.36
N VAL A 441 -26.18 -38.57 12.10
CA VAL A 441 -26.37 -39.93 11.56
C VAL A 441 -26.38 -39.87 10.04
N VAL A 442 -25.25 -39.47 9.47
CA VAL A 442 -25.03 -39.38 8.01
C VAL A 442 -24.04 -40.44 7.56
N ASP A 443 -24.12 -40.87 6.29
CA ASP A 443 -23.20 -41.84 5.73
C ASP A 443 -21.75 -41.39 5.89
N PHE A 444 -20.89 -42.31 6.31
CA PHE A 444 -19.48 -42.07 6.59
C PHE A 444 -18.65 -43.13 5.84
N GLU A 445 -17.62 -42.71 5.13
CA GLU A 445 -16.86 -43.59 4.20
C GLU A 445 -17.76 -44.29 3.16
N GLY A 446 -18.84 -43.61 2.75
CA GLY A 446 -19.82 -44.14 1.78
C GLY A 446 -20.76 -45.22 2.34
N GLN A 447 -20.78 -45.43 3.66
CA GLN A 447 -21.57 -46.46 4.32
C GLN A 447 -22.38 -45.89 5.50
N SER A 448 -23.57 -46.46 5.71
CA SER A 448 -24.42 -46.07 6.84
C SER A 448 -23.79 -46.41 8.19
N ILE A 449 -24.07 -45.52 9.16
CA ILE A 449 -23.74 -45.63 10.57
C ILE A 449 -24.98 -45.75 11.48
N GLY A 450 -26.18 -45.86 10.90
CA GLY A 450 -27.46 -45.88 11.63
C GLY A 450 -28.68 -45.69 10.71
N TYR A 451 -29.87 -45.61 11.30
CA TYR A 451 -31.14 -45.61 10.55
C TYR A 451 -31.98 -44.35 10.83
N HIS A 452 -32.79 -43.95 9.84
CA HIS A 452 -33.72 -42.82 9.94
C HIS A 452 -35.17 -43.27 9.83
N ALA A 453 -36.01 -42.89 10.78
CA ALA A 453 -37.43 -43.20 10.80
C ALA A 453 -38.28 -41.95 11.04
N GLN A 454 -39.50 -41.93 10.50
CA GLN A 454 -40.49 -40.89 10.78
C GLN A 454 -41.80 -41.45 11.37
N SER A 455 -42.19 -42.67 10.99
CA SER A 455 -43.40 -43.36 11.47
C SER A 455 -43.11 -44.53 12.41
N GLU A 456 -44.12 -44.96 13.18
CA GLU A 456 -44.00 -46.08 14.13
C GLU A 456 -43.57 -47.40 13.48
N ALA A 457 -44.01 -47.64 12.24
CA ALA A 457 -43.60 -48.78 11.43
C ALA A 457 -42.13 -48.69 10.98
N GLU A 458 -41.65 -47.50 10.59
CA GLU A 458 -40.24 -47.30 10.21
C GLU A 458 -39.29 -47.49 11.40
N TYR A 459 -39.64 -47.03 12.60
CA TYR A 459 -38.83 -47.28 13.80
C TYR A 459 -38.78 -48.77 14.13
N ALA A 460 -39.92 -49.47 14.09
CA ALA A 460 -39.96 -50.91 14.33
C ALA A 460 -39.12 -51.68 13.29
N ALA A 461 -39.22 -51.33 12.00
CA ALA A 461 -38.40 -51.91 10.94
C ALA A 461 -36.90 -51.61 11.12
N ALA A 462 -36.54 -50.40 11.56
CA ALA A 462 -35.15 -50.07 11.87
C ALA A 462 -34.60 -50.87 13.07
N PHE A 463 -35.42 -51.14 14.09
CA PHE A 463 -35.03 -52.02 15.21
C PHE A 463 -34.82 -53.48 14.75
N HIS A 464 -35.62 -53.99 13.82
CA HIS A 464 -35.37 -55.28 13.14
C HIS A 464 -34.06 -55.24 12.37
N ASN A 465 -33.85 -54.26 11.49
CA ASN A 465 -32.64 -54.19 10.67
C ASN A 465 -31.35 -54.25 11.50
N VAL A 466 -31.26 -53.53 12.63
CA VAL A 466 -30.09 -53.60 13.54
C VAL A 466 -29.96 -54.97 14.23
N HIS A 467 -31.10 -55.61 14.52
CA HIS A 467 -31.15 -56.94 15.11
C HIS A 467 -30.80 -58.06 14.11
N ASP A 468 -31.02 -57.84 12.82
CA ASP A 468 -30.78 -58.86 11.78
C ASP A 468 -29.34 -58.80 11.21
N LEU A 469 -28.59 -57.71 11.48
CA LEU A 469 -27.15 -57.63 11.19
C LEU A 469 -26.34 -58.68 11.98
N ASP A 470 -25.34 -59.28 11.34
CA ASP A 470 -24.38 -60.16 12.01
C ASP A 470 -23.43 -59.38 12.95
N GLU A 471 -22.67 -60.08 13.80
CA GLU A 471 -21.81 -59.45 14.80
C GLU A 471 -20.65 -58.64 14.19
N GLN A 472 -20.14 -59.06 13.03
CA GLN A 472 -19.07 -58.35 12.31
C GLN A 472 -19.62 -57.07 11.68
N GLN A 473 -20.76 -57.14 10.98
CA GLN A 473 -21.46 -55.99 10.41
C GLN A 473 -21.82 -54.95 11.48
N ARG A 474 -22.29 -55.40 12.65
CA ARG A 474 -22.54 -54.51 13.80
C ARG A 474 -21.25 -53.89 14.32
N LEU A 475 -20.16 -54.65 14.47
CA LEU A 475 -18.88 -54.12 14.94
C LEU A 475 -18.33 -53.06 13.99
N GLU A 476 -18.36 -53.31 12.68
CA GLU A 476 -17.95 -52.36 11.64
C GLU A 476 -18.81 -51.09 11.66
N MET A 477 -20.14 -51.22 11.74
CA MET A 477 -21.05 -50.06 11.83
C MET A 477 -20.78 -49.23 13.10
N ARG A 478 -20.53 -49.87 14.24
CA ARG A 478 -20.16 -49.19 15.50
C ARG A 478 -18.81 -48.47 15.40
N GLN A 479 -17.81 -49.10 14.78
CA GLN A 479 -16.49 -48.50 14.58
C GLN A 479 -16.53 -47.34 13.58
N ARG A 480 -17.29 -47.44 12.47
CA ARG A 480 -17.56 -46.31 11.57
C ARG A 480 -18.28 -45.18 12.30
N GLY A 481 -19.33 -45.50 13.06
CA GLY A 481 -20.11 -44.54 13.85
C GLY A 481 -19.26 -43.75 14.84
N ARG A 482 -18.43 -44.44 15.63
CA ARG A 482 -17.47 -43.81 16.56
C ARG A 482 -16.47 -42.90 15.85
N ARG A 483 -15.91 -43.33 14.71
CA ARG A 483 -14.97 -42.52 13.92
C ARG A 483 -15.65 -41.27 13.33
N SER A 484 -16.87 -41.41 12.83
CA SER A 484 -17.68 -40.29 12.31
C SER A 484 -17.86 -39.18 13.34
N VAL A 485 -18.21 -39.51 14.59
CA VAL A 485 -18.50 -38.51 15.64
C VAL A 485 -17.28 -37.88 16.31
N ALA A 486 -16.05 -38.30 16.00
CA ALA A 486 -14.84 -37.67 16.52
C ALA A 486 -14.78 -36.14 16.24
N ARG A 487 -15.43 -35.69 15.15
CA ARG A 487 -15.60 -34.27 14.77
C ARG A 487 -16.43 -33.41 15.74
N PHE A 488 -17.13 -34.04 16.68
CA PHE A 488 -17.98 -33.39 17.68
C PHE A 488 -17.37 -33.43 19.10
N SER A 489 -16.13 -33.87 19.23
CA SER A 489 -15.43 -33.99 20.52
C SER A 489 -15.24 -32.64 21.23
N ASP A 490 -15.20 -32.67 22.57
CA ASP A 490 -14.85 -31.52 23.40
C ASP A 490 -13.49 -30.90 22.98
N GLU A 491 -12.52 -31.72 22.52
CA GLU A 491 -11.26 -31.25 21.97
C GLU A 491 -11.40 -30.47 20.65
N VAL A 492 -12.19 -30.98 19.68
CA VAL A 492 -12.42 -30.28 18.42
C VAL A 492 -13.23 -28.99 18.63
N PHE A 493 -14.15 -28.98 19.60
CA PHE A 493 -14.79 -27.75 20.07
C PHE A 493 -13.75 -26.77 20.60
N ALA A 494 -12.90 -27.18 21.54
CA ALA A 494 -11.92 -26.31 22.19
C ALA A 494 -10.90 -25.74 21.19
N GLN A 495 -10.40 -26.56 20.26
CA GLN A 495 -9.48 -26.12 19.21
C GLN A 495 -10.10 -25.05 18.31
N LYS A 496 -11.33 -25.28 17.82
CA LYS A 496 -12.02 -24.27 16.98
C LYS A 496 -12.39 -23.02 17.78
N TRP A 497 -12.81 -23.18 19.04
CA TRP A 497 -13.10 -22.07 19.94
C TRP A 497 -11.88 -21.17 20.11
N VAL A 498 -10.73 -21.76 20.44
CA VAL A 498 -9.44 -21.07 20.58
C VAL A 498 -9.07 -20.39 19.25
N GLN A 499 -9.10 -21.08 18.12
CA GLN A 499 -8.77 -20.50 16.81
C GLN A 499 -9.60 -19.25 16.46
N HIS A 500 -10.89 -19.26 16.78
CA HIS A 500 -11.76 -18.10 16.56
C HIS A 500 -11.56 -17.00 17.61
N LEU A 501 -11.27 -17.35 18.87
CA LEU A 501 -10.96 -16.38 19.91
C LEU A 501 -9.58 -15.74 19.70
N ASP A 502 -8.61 -16.46 19.14
CA ASP A 502 -7.35 -15.92 18.59
C ASP A 502 -7.61 -14.85 17.52
N THR A 503 -8.61 -15.06 16.65
CA THR A 503 -8.98 -14.08 15.62
C THR A 503 -9.54 -12.80 16.26
N LEU A 504 -10.32 -12.93 17.33
CA LEU A 504 -10.85 -11.80 18.11
C LEU A 504 -9.76 -11.12 18.96
N ILE A 505 -8.83 -11.88 19.54
CA ILE A 505 -7.67 -11.37 20.30
C ILE A 505 -6.69 -10.66 19.37
N ALA A 506 -6.43 -11.19 18.17
CA ALA A 506 -5.66 -10.52 17.14
C ALA A 506 -6.36 -9.23 16.67
N THR A 507 -7.68 -9.25 16.50
CA THR A 507 -8.48 -8.04 16.19
C THR A 507 -8.39 -7.02 17.32
N GLN A 508 -8.53 -7.46 18.58
CA GLN A 508 -8.39 -6.62 19.78
C GLN A 508 -6.98 -6.06 19.92
N THR A 509 -5.95 -6.86 19.65
CA THR A 509 -4.53 -6.48 19.75
C THR A 509 -4.16 -5.54 18.61
N LEU A 510 -4.66 -5.76 17.39
CA LEU A 510 -4.63 -4.77 16.31
C LEU A 510 -5.31 -3.47 16.77
N GLN A 511 -6.44 -3.54 17.48
CA GLN A 511 -7.23 -2.40 17.98
C GLN A 511 -6.74 -1.77 19.31
N LYS A 512 -5.78 -2.37 20.02
CA LYS A 512 -5.04 -1.77 21.16
C LYS A 512 -3.67 -1.29 20.74
N SER A 513 -3.01 -2.04 19.87
CA SER A 513 -1.88 -1.55 19.08
C SER A 513 -2.29 -0.36 18.22
N THR A 514 -3.58 -0.08 17.99
CA THR A 514 -4.03 1.20 17.42
C THR A 514 -4.11 2.36 18.41
N GLN A 515 -3.76 2.31 19.71
CA GLN A 515 -3.46 3.58 20.39
C GLN A 515 -2.06 4.07 20.00
N LEU A 516 -1.01 3.29 20.27
CA LEU A 516 0.34 3.57 19.76
C LEU A 516 0.41 3.55 18.22
N GLY A 517 -0.51 2.83 17.58
CA GLY A 517 -0.69 2.73 16.14
C GLY A 517 -1.53 3.85 15.54
N GLU A 518 -2.47 4.46 16.28
CA GLU A 518 -3.09 5.73 15.92
C GLU A 518 -2.12 6.87 16.16
N GLU A 519 -1.36 6.90 17.25
CA GLU A 519 -0.21 7.81 17.39
C GLU A 519 0.75 7.64 16.20
N ARG A 520 1.08 6.40 15.79
CA ARG A 520 1.92 6.12 14.61
C ARG A 520 1.26 6.51 13.28
N LYS A 521 -0.07 6.36 13.15
CA LYS A 521 -0.84 6.67 11.94
C LYS A 521 -1.08 8.18 11.82
N GLN A 522 -1.35 8.84 12.93
CA GLN A 522 -1.48 10.29 13.09
C GLN A 522 -0.13 10.94 12.88
N TRP A 523 0.96 10.41 13.46
CA TRP A 523 2.33 10.84 13.17
C TRP A 523 2.66 10.68 11.68
N ARG A 524 2.36 9.53 11.06
CA ARG A 524 2.54 9.32 9.61
C ARG A 524 1.69 10.26 8.74
N LYS A 525 0.54 10.72 9.23
CA LYS A 525 -0.39 11.61 8.53
C LYS A 525 -0.02 13.09 8.69
N ASP A 526 0.44 13.47 9.88
CA ASP A 526 0.70 14.84 10.33
C ASP A 526 1.75 14.81 11.46
N HIS A 527 3.02 14.98 11.10
CA HIS A 527 4.12 15.28 12.02
C HIS A 527 4.76 16.62 11.64
N PRO A 528 5.31 17.38 12.59
CA PRO A 528 6.00 18.62 12.27
C PRO A 528 7.26 18.36 11.42
N PHE A 529 7.58 19.29 10.53
CA PHE A 529 8.71 19.18 9.62
C PHE A 529 10.05 18.96 10.36
N GLY A 530 10.89 18.06 9.85
CA GLY A 530 12.19 17.73 10.44
C GLY A 530 12.16 16.78 11.65
N PHE A 531 10.99 16.52 12.26
CA PHE A 531 10.86 15.53 13.33
C PHE A 531 10.73 14.12 12.76
N TYR A 532 11.25 13.12 13.48
CA TYR A 532 10.86 11.73 13.25
C TYR A 532 10.46 11.03 14.55
N ALA A 533 9.55 10.07 14.44
CA ALA A 533 9.19 9.14 15.49
C ALA A 533 8.91 7.77 14.85
N LYS A 534 9.60 6.72 15.28
CA LYS A 534 9.43 5.36 14.78
C LYS A 534 9.60 4.33 15.92
N PRO A 535 8.77 3.28 15.98
CA PRO A 535 9.05 2.13 16.84
C PRO A 535 10.35 1.43 16.45
N VAL A 536 11.05 0.87 17.44
CA VAL A 536 12.28 0.09 17.28
C VAL A 536 11.96 -1.26 16.61
N ARG A 537 12.95 -1.86 15.95
CA ARG A 537 12.86 -3.22 15.42
C ARG A 537 13.79 -4.15 16.20
N GLY A 538 13.28 -5.31 16.57
CA GLY A 538 14.08 -6.41 17.12
C GLY A 538 15.01 -7.02 16.08
N THR A 539 15.93 -7.87 16.54
CA THR A 539 16.89 -8.61 15.69
C THR A 539 16.21 -9.68 14.82
N ASP A 540 14.98 -10.04 15.16
CA ASP A 540 14.03 -10.88 14.43
C ASP A 540 13.24 -10.12 13.34
N GLY A 541 13.37 -8.79 13.28
CA GLY A 541 12.62 -7.92 12.38
C GLY A 541 11.22 -7.51 12.88
N VAL A 542 10.79 -8.00 14.05
CA VAL A 542 9.51 -7.63 14.68
C VAL A 542 9.58 -6.18 15.17
N VAL A 543 8.48 -5.45 15.09
CA VAL A 543 8.40 -4.02 15.44
C VAL A 543 7.92 -3.87 16.88
N ASP A 544 8.79 -3.46 17.80
CA ASP A 544 8.41 -3.13 19.17
C ASP A 544 7.71 -1.76 19.21
N LEU A 545 6.42 -1.75 19.52
CA LEU A 545 5.63 -0.54 19.66
C LEU A 545 5.82 0.17 21.02
N LYS A 546 6.46 -0.45 22.02
CA LYS A 546 6.71 0.14 23.34
C LYS A 546 8.01 0.93 23.41
N THR A 547 8.96 0.71 22.51
CA THR A 547 10.20 1.50 22.43
C THR A 547 10.27 2.24 21.11
N TRP A 548 10.37 3.57 21.14
CA TRP A 548 10.46 4.39 19.92
C TRP A 548 11.76 5.18 19.85
N GLU A 549 12.36 5.16 18.67
CA GLU A 549 13.39 6.10 18.24
C GLU A 549 12.74 7.37 17.72
N VAL A 550 13.11 8.50 18.31
CA VAL A 550 12.63 9.82 17.92
C VAL A 550 13.79 10.77 17.67
N GLY A 551 13.53 11.81 16.87
CA GLY A 551 14.47 12.88 16.57
C GLY A 551 13.75 14.22 16.66
N VAL A 552 14.31 15.14 17.46
CA VAL A 552 13.81 16.52 17.62
C VAL A 552 14.79 17.47 16.92
N PRO A 553 14.39 18.18 15.86
CA PRO A 553 15.23 19.18 15.21
C PRO A 553 15.34 20.44 16.08
N GLY A 554 16.47 21.14 16.00
CA GLY A 554 16.58 22.49 16.56
C GLY A 554 15.68 23.48 15.84
N ARG A 555 15.09 24.43 16.57
CA ARG A 555 14.20 25.45 16.03
C ARG A 555 14.99 26.50 15.24
N GLU A 556 14.46 26.92 14.09
CA GLU A 556 15.08 27.97 13.26
C GLU A 556 15.25 29.29 14.02
N LYS A 557 16.31 30.04 13.70
CA LYS A 557 16.72 31.30 14.33
C LYS A 557 17.08 31.17 15.81
N THR A 558 17.43 29.97 16.26
CA THR A 558 17.88 29.69 17.63
C THR A 558 19.31 29.14 17.65
N ILE A 559 19.92 29.09 18.83
CA ILE A 559 21.26 28.52 19.01
C ILE A 559 21.33 27.00 18.74
N TRP A 560 20.19 26.34 18.52
CA TRP A 560 20.07 24.91 18.23
C TRP A 560 19.88 24.59 16.73
N GLU A 561 19.70 25.63 15.90
CA GLU A 561 19.43 25.50 14.45
C GLU A 561 20.46 24.59 13.73
N GLY A 562 19.97 23.73 12.84
CA GLY A 562 20.78 22.77 12.07
C GLY A 562 21.05 21.43 12.78
N GLY A 563 20.74 21.31 14.08
CA GLY A 563 20.88 20.06 14.83
C GLY A 563 19.63 19.18 14.80
N LEU A 564 19.79 17.87 15.01
CA LEU A 564 18.74 16.94 15.41
C LEU A 564 19.19 16.06 16.58
N PHE A 565 18.46 16.18 17.68
CA PHE A 565 18.76 15.52 18.93
C PHE A 565 17.96 14.23 19.05
N LYS A 566 18.67 13.11 19.14
CA LYS A 566 18.09 11.75 19.12
C LYS A 566 17.76 11.31 20.54
N LEU A 567 16.53 10.88 20.76
CA LEU A 567 16.07 10.37 22.04
C LEU A 567 15.24 9.08 21.88
N THR A 568 15.07 8.35 22.97
CA THR A 568 14.20 7.17 23.06
C THR A 568 12.96 7.55 23.87
N LEU A 569 11.77 7.20 23.37
CA LEU A 569 10.54 7.12 24.16
C LEU A 569 10.33 5.66 24.55
N ALA A 570 10.32 5.36 25.85
CA ALA A 570 9.90 4.07 26.38
C ALA A 570 8.50 4.23 26.99
N PHE A 571 7.51 3.57 26.38
CA PHE A 571 6.12 3.55 26.81
C PHE A 571 5.93 2.44 27.87
N PRO A 572 5.46 2.77 29.09
CA PRO A 572 5.15 1.76 30.10
C PRO A 572 3.93 0.92 29.69
N ASP A 573 3.74 -0.24 30.35
CA ASP A 573 2.60 -1.12 30.09
C ASP A 573 1.25 -0.45 30.40
N GLU A 574 1.26 0.53 31.31
CA GLU A 574 0.10 1.33 31.68
C GLU A 574 -0.13 2.57 30.79
N TYR A 575 0.60 2.75 29.68
CA TYR A 575 0.35 3.86 28.73
C TYR A 575 -1.03 3.72 28.07
N PRO A 576 -1.85 4.79 27.93
CA PRO A 576 -1.53 6.22 28.15
C PRO A 576 -1.78 6.73 29.58
N THR A 577 -2.17 5.88 30.53
CA THR A 577 -2.43 6.30 31.92
C THR A 577 -1.17 6.88 32.56
N LYS A 578 0.00 6.26 32.31
CA LYS A 578 1.31 6.78 32.72
C LYS A 578 2.10 7.40 31.56
N PRO A 579 2.94 8.43 31.82
CA PRO A 579 3.76 9.09 30.81
C PRO A 579 4.86 8.18 30.23
N PRO A 580 5.28 8.38 28.97
CA PRO A 580 6.44 7.71 28.40
C PRO A 580 7.74 8.34 28.90
N LYS A 581 8.74 7.50 29.19
CA LYS A 581 10.06 7.94 29.63
C LYS A 581 10.88 8.42 28.44
N CYS A 582 11.18 9.72 28.38
CA CYS A 582 11.97 10.35 27.31
C CYS A 582 13.45 10.47 27.72
N THR A 583 14.37 9.91 26.93
CA THR A 583 15.81 9.86 27.26
C THR A 583 16.71 10.11 26.03
N PHE A 584 17.57 11.13 26.07
CA PHE A 584 18.58 11.41 25.04
C PHE A 584 19.65 10.31 24.96
N ARG A 585 20.11 10.00 23.74
CA ARG A 585 21.12 8.95 23.49
C ARG A 585 22.54 9.53 23.46
N PHE A 586 23.52 8.74 23.89
CA PHE A 586 24.94 9.04 23.69
C PHE A 586 25.33 8.91 22.20
N GLY A 587 26.31 9.71 21.76
CA GLY A 587 26.84 9.65 20.40
C GLY A 587 27.61 8.36 20.14
N SER A 588 27.60 7.88 18.89
CA SER A 588 28.24 6.63 18.47
C SER A 588 29.77 6.59 18.61
N SER A 589 30.40 7.71 18.99
CA SER A 589 31.84 7.85 19.25
C SER A 589 32.25 7.49 20.69
N ASP A 590 31.32 7.45 21.64
CA ASP A 590 31.66 7.34 23.07
C ASP A 590 31.51 5.90 23.58
N ILE A 591 32.66 5.23 23.72
CA ILE A 591 32.77 3.90 24.33
C ILE A 591 32.35 3.98 25.80
N ILE A 592 31.31 3.24 26.17
CA ILE A 592 30.91 3.03 27.56
C ILE A 592 32.04 2.27 28.28
N PRO A 593 32.68 2.84 29.33
CA PRO A 593 33.66 2.11 30.11
C PRO A 593 32.97 1.09 31.01
N MET A 594 33.25 -0.20 30.78
CA MET A 594 32.95 -1.26 31.76
C MET A 594 33.69 -0.97 33.09
N ALA A 595 33.08 -1.34 34.21
CA ALA A 595 33.57 -1.01 35.54
C ALA A 595 34.97 -1.61 35.81
N GLY A 596 36.00 -0.75 35.90
CA GLY A 596 37.38 -1.19 36.11
C GLY A 596 38.30 -0.06 36.59
N ARG A 597 38.50 0.02 37.92
CA ARG A 597 39.58 0.71 38.66
C ARG A 597 40.15 2.02 38.07
N GLY A 598 39.65 3.14 38.60
CA GLY A 598 40.46 4.28 39.03
C GLY A 598 41.34 5.00 38.00
N HIS A 599 40.81 6.08 37.43
CA HIS A 599 41.40 7.44 37.36
C HIS A 599 40.30 8.40 36.87
N GLY A 600 40.24 9.62 37.38
CA GLY A 600 39.07 10.51 37.24
C GLY A 600 38.83 11.09 35.84
N ARG A 601 38.11 10.37 34.98
CA ARG A 601 37.48 10.95 33.77
C ARG A 601 36.13 11.56 34.12
N LYS A 602 35.91 12.83 33.78
CA LYS A 602 34.61 13.50 33.90
C LYS A 602 33.58 12.78 33.04
N PHE A 603 32.44 12.42 33.63
CA PHE A 603 31.28 11.91 32.92
C PHE A 603 30.70 13.03 32.03
N VAL A 604 30.57 12.77 30.73
CA VAL A 604 29.99 13.72 29.77
C VAL A 604 28.53 13.33 29.55
N PRO A 605 27.54 14.20 29.82
CA PRO A 605 26.14 13.87 29.61
C PRO A 605 25.80 13.81 28.10
N PRO A 606 24.79 13.01 27.70
CA PRO A 606 24.45 12.82 26.28
C PRO A 606 23.88 14.09 25.63
N LEU A 607 23.36 15.03 26.41
CA LEU A 607 23.06 16.39 25.99
C LEU A 607 23.39 17.37 27.12
N PHE A 608 24.06 18.47 26.78
CA PHE A 608 24.41 19.55 27.72
C PHE A 608 23.27 20.57 27.79
N HIS A 609 22.40 20.46 28.80
CA HIS A 609 21.19 21.27 28.92
C HIS A 609 20.73 21.43 30.37
N PRO A 610 20.30 22.63 30.84
CA PRO A 610 19.87 22.84 32.22
C PRO A 610 18.80 21.87 32.73
N ASN A 611 17.84 21.48 31.88
CA ASN A 611 16.69 20.61 32.24
C ASN A 611 16.79 19.16 31.76
N VAL A 612 17.99 18.67 31.44
CA VAL A 612 18.22 17.25 31.10
C VAL A 612 19.11 16.64 32.17
N TYR A 613 18.70 15.52 32.76
CA TYR A 613 19.51 14.83 33.77
C TYR A 613 20.81 14.29 33.17
N PRO A 614 21.88 14.03 33.96
CA PRO A 614 23.10 13.39 33.46
C PRO A 614 22.85 12.04 32.77
N SER A 615 21.78 11.31 33.15
CA SER A 615 21.32 10.09 32.49
C SER A 615 20.71 10.28 31.09
N GLY A 616 20.57 11.52 30.62
CA GLY A 616 19.83 11.87 29.40
C GLY A 616 18.31 11.99 29.58
N THR A 617 17.75 11.68 30.75
CA THR A 617 16.31 11.79 31.01
C THR A 617 15.86 13.26 30.90
N VAL A 618 14.77 13.53 30.18
CA VAL A 618 14.22 14.88 30.04
C VAL A 618 13.40 15.25 31.29
N CYS A 619 13.64 16.42 31.86
CA CYS A 619 12.81 16.99 32.93
C CYS A 619 11.83 18.01 32.33
N LEU A 620 10.58 17.59 32.10
CA LEU A 620 9.53 18.40 31.49
C LEU A 620 8.21 18.15 32.25
N SER A 621 7.50 19.20 32.64
CA SER A 621 6.29 19.09 33.49
C SER A 621 5.18 18.25 32.87
N ILE A 622 4.99 18.33 31.53
CA ILE A 622 4.02 17.48 30.82
C ILE A 622 4.41 16.00 30.77
N LEU A 623 5.57 15.59 31.29
CA LEU A 623 5.97 14.19 31.48
C LEU A 623 5.96 13.75 32.96
N ASN A 624 5.57 14.64 33.88
CA ASN A 624 5.41 14.31 35.29
C ASN A 624 3.94 13.92 35.58
N GLU A 625 3.76 12.73 36.17
CA GLU A 625 2.47 12.13 36.56
C GLU A 625 1.75 12.97 37.62
N GLU A 626 2.49 13.64 38.51
CA GLU A 626 1.93 14.43 39.62
C GLU A 626 1.67 15.91 39.27
N GLU A 627 2.17 16.41 38.13
CA GLU A 627 2.02 17.82 37.72
C GLU A 627 1.01 18.01 36.59
N ALA A 628 1.29 17.45 35.40
CA ALA A 628 0.60 17.86 34.18
C ALA A 628 0.38 16.76 33.13
N TRP A 629 0.81 15.51 33.37
CA TRP A 629 0.49 14.40 32.46
C TRP A 629 -1.03 14.21 32.32
N LYS A 630 -1.47 13.95 31.09
CA LYS A 630 -2.86 13.57 30.77
C LYS A 630 -2.84 12.51 29.68
N PRO A 631 -3.67 11.46 29.75
CA PRO A 631 -3.74 10.41 28.72
C PRO A 631 -4.10 10.86 27.29
N ALA A 632 -4.47 12.13 27.11
CA ALA A 632 -4.76 12.76 25.83
C ALA A 632 -3.55 13.52 25.22
N ILE A 633 -2.39 13.54 25.87
CA ILE A 633 -1.17 14.17 25.36
C ILE A 633 -0.52 13.25 24.32
N THR A 634 -0.44 13.74 23.09
CA THR A 634 0.08 13.01 21.93
C THR A 634 1.60 13.02 21.83
N ILE A 635 2.19 12.10 21.05
CA ILE A 635 3.63 12.10 20.75
C ILE A 635 4.06 13.42 20.09
N LYS A 636 3.19 14.01 19.25
CA LYS A 636 3.41 15.34 18.63
C LYS A 636 3.54 16.45 19.67
N GLN A 637 2.70 16.45 20.70
CA GLN A 637 2.79 17.45 21.79
C GLN A 637 4.01 17.22 22.68
N ILE A 638 4.38 15.98 22.99
CA ILE A 638 5.59 15.65 23.75
C ILE A 638 6.84 16.18 23.02
N LEU A 639 7.00 15.85 21.74
CA LEU A 639 8.20 16.23 20.99
C LEU A 639 8.28 17.73 20.71
N LEU A 640 7.16 18.41 20.47
CA LEU A 640 7.12 19.88 20.42
C LEU A 640 7.47 20.52 21.77
N GLY A 641 6.97 19.97 22.89
CA GLY A 641 7.35 20.42 24.24
C GLY A 641 8.84 20.24 24.54
N ILE A 642 9.47 19.18 24.02
CA ILE A 642 10.92 18.97 24.11
C ILE A 642 11.67 19.98 23.23
N GLN A 643 11.21 20.28 22.01
CA GLN A 643 11.82 21.32 21.17
C GLN A 643 11.77 22.69 21.85
N GLU A 644 10.65 23.03 22.48
CA GLU A 644 10.51 24.31 23.19
C GLU A 644 11.40 24.38 24.42
N LEU A 645 11.49 23.29 25.21
CA LEU A 645 12.38 23.20 26.38
C LEU A 645 13.85 23.44 26.03
N LEU A 646 14.31 23.02 24.84
CA LEU A 646 15.68 23.30 24.38
C LEU A 646 15.89 24.80 24.15
N ASN A 647 14.91 25.48 23.55
CA ASN A 647 15.00 26.91 23.26
C ASN A 647 14.81 27.79 24.51
N GLU A 648 13.88 27.40 25.38
CA GLU A 648 13.49 28.11 26.60
C GLU A 648 13.67 27.22 27.84
N PRO A 649 14.90 27.10 28.39
CA PRO A 649 15.17 26.27 29.55
C PRO A 649 14.51 26.83 30.81
N ASN A 650 13.79 25.98 31.55
CA ASN A 650 13.13 26.34 32.80
C ASN A 650 14.17 26.52 33.94
N PRO A 651 14.40 27.73 34.48
CA PRO A 651 15.41 27.93 35.51
C PRO A 651 15.02 27.38 36.89
N ASP A 652 13.75 27.02 37.10
CA ASP A 652 13.20 26.58 38.39
C ASP A 652 13.28 25.06 38.58
N SER A 653 13.65 24.30 37.54
CA SER A 653 13.87 22.84 37.61
C SER A 653 15.23 22.41 37.01
N PRO A 654 16.36 22.80 37.64
CA PRO A 654 17.70 22.48 37.15
C PRO A 654 18.10 21.02 37.38
N ALA A 655 18.29 20.27 36.30
CA ALA A 655 18.75 18.87 36.30
C ALA A 655 20.27 18.70 36.09
N GLN A 656 20.94 19.69 35.47
CA GLN A 656 22.40 19.73 35.31
C GLN A 656 22.98 21.03 35.89
N ALA A 657 23.73 20.91 37.00
CA ALA A 657 24.33 22.05 37.69
C ALA A 657 25.35 22.82 36.83
N ASP A 658 26.19 22.14 36.05
CA ASP A 658 27.19 22.79 35.18
C ASP A 658 26.53 23.58 34.05
N ALA A 659 25.53 22.99 33.38
CA ALA A 659 24.77 23.66 32.33
C ALA A 659 23.95 24.84 32.86
N TYR A 660 23.29 24.69 34.00
CA TYR A 660 22.54 25.76 34.67
C TYR A 660 23.45 26.92 35.11
N ASN A 661 24.57 26.62 35.77
CA ASN A 661 25.51 27.65 36.21
C ASN A 661 26.09 28.44 35.02
N LEU A 662 26.43 27.75 33.93
CA LEU A 662 26.94 28.40 32.72
C LEU A 662 25.85 29.27 32.07
N PHE A 663 24.65 28.72 31.87
CA PHE A 663 23.48 29.44 31.34
C PHE A 663 23.16 30.73 32.13
N LYS A 664 23.28 30.69 33.47
CA LYS A 664 22.94 31.80 34.37
C LYS A 664 24.07 32.81 34.60
N LYS A 665 25.34 32.40 34.51
CA LYS A 665 26.52 33.26 34.83
C LYS A 665 27.35 33.68 33.62
N ASP A 666 27.42 32.88 32.56
CA ASP A 666 28.15 33.17 31.32
C ASP A 666 27.40 32.62 30.10
N ARG A 667 26.44 33.43 29.64
CA ARG A 667 25.60 33.10 28.47
C ARG A 667 26.43 32.85 27.20
N VAL A 668 27.54 33.58 27.02
CA VAL A 668 28.37 33.50 25.80
C VAL A 668 29.21 32.22 25.78
N ALA A 669 29.65 31.71 26.93
CA ALA A 669 30.23 30.38 27.03
C ALA A 669 29.19 29.26 26.82
N TYR A 670 27.98 29.42 27.37
CA TYR A 670 26.88 28.48 27.13
C TYR A 670 26.57 28.34 25.63
N GLU A 671 26.35 29.44 24.92
CA GLU A 671 26.00 29.43 23.49
C GLU A 671 27.13 28.86 22.61
N ARG A 672 28.40 29.12 22.94
CA ARG A 672 29.54 28.47 22.29
C ARG A 672 29.53 26.95 22.50
N LYS A 673 29.14 26.48 23.69
CA LYS A 673 29.03 25.04 23.98
C LYS A 673 27.86 24.39 23.24
N ILE A 674 26.71 25.08 23.13
CA ILE A 674 25.56 24.58 22.36
C ILE A 674 25.87 24.50 20.86
N LYS A 675 26.54 25.50 20.27
CA LYS A 675 26.97 25.45 18.85
C LYS A 675 27.88 24.24 18.55
N GLN A 676 28.69 23.81 19.51
CA GLN A 676 29.49 22.59 19.39
C GLN A 676 28.60 21.32 19.44
N VAL A 677 27.63 21.25 20.36
CA VAL A 677 26.66 20.14 20.48
C VAL A 677 25.80 20.00 19.22
N VAL A 678 25.38 21.12 18.60
CA VAL A 678 24.69 21.16 17.30
C VAL A 678 25.56 20.54 16.20
N LYS A 679 26.84 20.94 16.12
CA LYS A 679 27.79 20.42 15.12
C LYS A 679 28.05 18.92 15.29
N GLU A 680 27.96 18.41 16.51
CA GLU A 680 28.08 16.99 16.85
C GLU A 680 26.80 16.17 16.55
N ASN A 681 25.66 16.84 16.32
CA ASN A 681 24.35 16.20 16.10
C ASN A 681 23.60 16.82 14.90
N PRO A 682 24.08 16.70 13.64
CA PRO A 682 23.42 17.28 12.47
C PRO A 682 22.08 16.62 12.13
N ALA A 683 21.15 17.40 11.56
CA ALA A 683 19.83 16.92 11.15
C ALA A 683 19.86 15.97 9.93
N PRO A 684 19.16 14.82 9.97
CA PRO A 684 19.08 13.89 8.86
C PRO A 684 18.07 14.35 7.81
N HIS A 685 18.42 14.07 6.56
CA HIS A 685 17.59 14.24 5.37
C HIS A 685 16.27 13.44 5.44
N PRO A 686 15.15 13.89 4.83
CA PRO A 686 13.94 13.08 4.73
C PRO A 686 14.22 11.71 4.10
N SER A 687 13.61 10.67 4.69
CA SER A 687 13.78 9.29 4.27
C SER A 687 13.38 9.08 2.82
N VAL A 688 14.27 8.46 2.02
CA VAL A 688 14.00 8.09 0.63
C VAL A 688 12.72 7.27 0.47
N GLY A 689 12.39 6.41 1.45
CA GLY A 689 11.15 5.64 1.43
C GLY A 689 9.88 6.50 1.48
N ALA A 690 9.94 7.68 2.13
CA ALA A 690 8.85 8.64 2.15
C ALA A 690 8.83 9.52 0.89
N PHE A 691 10.00 9.97 0.41
CA PHE A 691 10.09 10.82 -0.78
C PHE A 691 9.77 10.07 -2.09
N LYS A 692 9.91 8.74 -2.14
CA LYS A 692 9.70 7.92 -3.34
C LYS A 692 8.36 8.21 -4.06
N ALA A 693 7.27 8.41 -3.32
CA ALA A 693 5.98 8.74 -3.93
C ALA A 693 6.02 10.09 -4.68
N LYS A 694 6.66 11.11 -4.12
CA LYS A 694 6.84 12.42 -4.78
C LYS A 694 7.81 12.32 -5.96
N ALA A 695 8.89 11.54 -5.85
CA ALA A 695 9.80 11.28 -6.97
C ALA A 695 9.10 10.61 -8.17
N LEU A 696 8.14 9.71 -7.91
CA LEU A 696 7.32 9.08 -8.96
C LEU A 696 6.27 10.03 -9.56
N GLU A 697 5.77 11.00 -8.79
CA GLU A 697 4.94 12.09 -9.33
C GLU A 697 5.77 13.02 -10.23
N CYS A 698 6.94 13.44 -9.77
CA CYS A 698 7.88 14.27 -10.52
C CYS A 698 8.28 13.62 -11.86
N VAL A 699 8.71 12.34 -11.86
CA VAL A 699 9.13 11.68 -13.11
C VAL A 699 7.97 11.47 -14.09
N LYS A 700 6.73 11.29 -13.61
CA LYS A 700 5.55 11.13 -14.47
C LYS A 700 5.32 12.36 -15.37
N THR A 701 5.77 13.55 -14.95
CA THR A 701 5.74 14.77 -15.79
C THR A 701 6.63 14.68 -17.03
N LEU A 702 7.55 13.71 -17.09
CA LEU A 702 8.49 13.47 -18.19
C LEU A 702 8.08 12.32 -19.11
N ARG A 703 6.94 11.68 -18.87
CA ARG A 703 6.52 10.46 -19.59
C ARG A 703 6.35 10.65 -21.09
N HIS A 704 6.08 11.88 -21.56
CA HIS A 704 6.06 12.19 -23.00
C HIS A 704 7.37 11.80 -23.68
N ARG A 705 8.51 12.00 -23.01
CA ARG A 705 9.84 11.65 -23.52
C ARG A 705 10.03 10.15 -23.70
N GLY A 706 9.44 9.37 -22.80
CA GLY A 706 9.65 7.92 -22.70
C GLY A 706 8.35 7.16 -22.47
N PRO A 707 7.48 7.05 -23.48
CA PRO A 707 6.14 6.51 -23.33
C PRO A 707 6.06 4.97 -23.31
N ASP A 708 7.16 4.25 -23.59
CA ASP A 708 7.10 2.80 -23.78
C ASP A 708 7.16 2.02 -22.46
N TRP A 709 7.89 2.52 -21.45
CA TRP A 709 8.03 1.84 -20.15
C TRP A 709 8.48 2.78 -19.02
N SER A 710 8.04 2.52 -17.78
CA SER A 710 8.47 3.24 -16.57
C SER A 710 9.28 2.33 -15.65
N GLY A 711 10.43 2.80 -15.16
CA GLY A 711 11.28 2.08 -14.22
C GLY A 711 11.69 2.92 -13.01
N ASN A 712 11.96 2.27 -11.88
CA ASN A 712 12.50 2.92 -10.69
C ASN A 712 13.34 1.96 -9.85
N TRP A 713 14.31 2.52 -9.14
CA TRP A 713 15.21 1.80 -8.24
C TRP A 713 15.53 2.66 -7.01
N THR A 714 15.83 2.00 -5.89
CA THR A 714 16.18 2.68 -4.63
C THR A 714 17.27 1.91 -3.89
N GLY A 715 18.32 2.62 -3.46
CA GLY A 715 19.42 2.07 -2.68
C GLY A 715 19.98 3.12 -1.73
N ASN A 716 20.24 2.72 -0.48
CA ASN A 716 20.61 3.60 0.64
C ASN A 716 19.73 4.87 0.68
N ASN A 717 20.31 6.04 0.42
CA ASN A 717 19.63 7.34 0.39
C ASN A 717 19.41 7.90 -1.04
N THR A 718 19.44 7.04 -2.07
CA THR A 718 19.27 7.43 -3.48
C THR A 718 18.03 6.79 -4.13
N ILE A 719 17.35 7.56 -4.99
CA ILE A 719 16.25 7.13 -5.85
C ILE A 719 16.69 7.38 -7.30
N LEU A 720 16.53 6.38 -8.17
CA LEU A 720 16.59 6.57 -9.62
C LEU A 720 15.22 6.24 -10.21
N CYS A 721 14.72 7.11 -11.09
CA CYS A 721 13.48 6.93 -11.84
C CYS A 721 13.77 7.14 -13.33
N HIS A 722 13.08 6.41 -14.20
CA HIS A 722 13.27 6.47 -15.64
C HIS A 722 11.93 6.27 -16.36
N GLU A 723 11.72 7.03 -17.44
CA GLU A 723 10.63 6.85 -18.41
C GLU A 723 11.32 6.61 -19.76
N ARG A 724 11.07 5.47 -20.42
CA ARG A 724 11.87 4.93 -21.52
C ARG A 724 11.19 5.09 -22.87
N LEU A 725 11.91 5.65 -23.84
CA LEU A 725 11.69 5.42 -25.26
C LEU A 725 12.67 4.33 -25.71
N SER A 726 12.16 3.24 -26.27
CA SER A 726 12.95 2.06 -26.61
C SER A 726 13.41 2.14 -28.06
N ILE A 727 14.69 2.50 -28.27
CA ILE A 727 15.33 2.62 -29.59
C ILE A 727 16.35 1.49 -29.82
N VAL A 728 17.23 1.20 -28.84
CA VAL A 728 18.24 0.13 -28.88
C VAL A 728 18.06 -0.82 -27.70
N GLY A 729 18.24 -2.12 -27.95
CA GLY A 729 17.97 -3.19 -27.00
C GLY A 729 16.51 -3.18 -26.53
N VAL A 730 15.53 -3.15 -27.45
CA VAL A 730 14.11 -2.96 -27.15
C VAL A 730 13.64 -3.90 -26.03
N ASP A 731 13.93 -5.20 -26.16
CA ASP A 731 13.48 -6.24 -25.23
C ASP A 731 14.26 -6.34 -23.90
N SER A 732 15.44 -5.70 -23.79
CA SER A 732 16.37 -5.93 -22.67
C SER A 732 16.93 -4.68 -21.99
N GLY A 733 16.90 -3.52 -22.65
CA GLY A 733 17.51 -2.27 -22.18
C GLY A 733 16.67 -1.47 -21.17
N SER A 734 15.80 -2.13 -20.41
CA SER A 734 14.99 -1.48 -19.37
C SER A 734 15.87 -0.82 -18.31
N GLN A 735 15.50 0.40 -17.91
CA GLN A 735 16.29 1.20 -16.97
C GLN A 735 15.48 1.52 -15.69
N PRO A 736 16.11 1.80 -14.52
CA PRO A 736 17.54 1.82 -14.28
C PRO A 736 18.25 0.49 -14.53
N ILE A 737 19.38 0.53 -15.24
CA ILE A 737 20.22 -0.63 -15.55
C ILE A 737 21.02 -0.97 -14.29
N ILE A 738 21.04 -2.24 -13.90
CA ILE A 738 21.65 -2.72 -12.65
C ILE A 738 22.66 -3.81 -12.96
N ASN A 739 23.91 -3.65 -12.50
CA ASN A 739 24.97 -4.65 -12.67
C ASN A 739 24.68 -5.98 -11.93
N GLU A 740 25.50 -7.02 -12.15
CA GLU A 740 25.22 -8.38 -11.71
C GLU A 740 24.95 -8.52 -10.20
N ASP A 741 25.81 -7.92 -9.38
CA ASP A 741 25.78 -7.88 -7.91
C ASP A 741 24.88 -6.78 -7.31
N ALA A 742 24.21 -5.99 -8.15
CA ALA A 742 23.32 -4.88 -7.76
C ALA A 742 23.99 -3.82 -6.86
N THR A 743 25.26 -3.54 -7.12
CA THR A 743 26.06 -2.48 -6.50
C THR A 743 26.06 -1.18 -7.30
N LEU A 744 25.91 -1.25 -8.63
CA LEU A 744 25.83 -0.09 -9.52
C LEU A 744 24.46 -0.03 -10.18
N ALA A 745 23.83 1.15 -10.15
CA ALA A 745 22.57 1.43 -10.83
C ALA A 745 22.70 2.68 -11.72
N LEU A 746 22.18 2.61 -12.95
CA LEU A 746 22.38 3.63 -13.99
C LEU A 746 21.05 4.01 -14.67
N ALA A 747 20.78 5.30 -14.80
CA ALA A 747 19.68 5.84 -15.60
C ALA A 747 20.22 6.83 -16.65
N VAL A 748 19.82 6.68 -17.91
CA VAL A 748 20.35 7.41 -19.07
C VAL A 748 19.23 7.88 -19.99
N ASN A 749 19.31 9.13 -20.44
CA ASN A 749 18.56 9.67 -21.58
C ASN A 749 19.61 10.01 -22.64
N GLY A 750 19.72 9.20 -23.70
CA GLY A 750 20.76 9.33 -24.72
C GLY A 750 21.08 8.04 -25.47
N GLU A 751 22.10 8.14 -26.33
CA GLU A 751 22.58 7.13 -27.26
C GLU A 751 24.12 7.16 -27.34
N ILE A 752 24.77 6.02 -27.09
CA ILE A 752 26.23 5.86 -27.11
C ILE A 752 26.68 5.15 -28.40
N TYR A 753 26.90 5.92 -29.46
CA TYR A 753 27.20 5.41 -30.81
C TYR A 753 28.45 4.51 -30.88
N ASN A 754 29.45 4.71 -30.00
CA ASN A 754 30.64 3.86 -29.95
C ASN A 754 30.54 2.64 -29.00
N HIS A 755 29.35 2.30 -28.47
CA HIS A 755 29.21 1.24 -27.45
C HIS A 755 29.76 -0.13 -27.90
N LYS A 756 29.60 -0.52 -29.18
CA LYS A 756 30.11 -1.81 -29.69
C LYS A 756 31.64 -1.90 -29.58
N ILE A 757 32.32 -0.84 -30.01
CA ILE A 757 33.79 -0.72 -29.97
C ILE A 757 34.25 -0.79 -28.51
N LEU A 758 33.63 0.02 -27.64
CA LEU A 758 33.93 0.04 -26.20
C LEU A 758 33.69 -1.32 -25.54
N ARG A 759 32.64 -2.06 -25.91
CA ARG A 759 32.36 -3.43 -25.44
C ARG A 759 33.45 -4.42 -25.87
N LYS A 760 33.99 -4.31 -27.09
CA LYS A 760 35.09 -5.16 -27.61
C LYS A 760 36.44 -4.88 -26.93
N PHE A 761 36.70 -3.62 -26.55
CA PHE A 761 38.00 -3.19 -25.99
C PHE A 761 37.99 -2.89 -24.46
N SER A 762 36.87 -3.11 -23.77
CA SER A 762 36.79 -3.00 -22.30
C SER A 762 37.79 -3.94 -21.64
N LYS A 763 38.59 -3.41 -20.69
CA LYS A 763 39.53 -4.23 -19.91
C LYS A 763 38.91 -4.76 -18.61
N VAL A 764 37.73 -4.25 -18.24
CA VAL A 764 37.00 -4.70 -17.06
C VAL A 764 36.20 -5.96 -17.41
N PRO A 765 36.37 -7.07 -16.67
CA PRO A 765 35.49 -8.23 -16.80
C PRO A 765 34.09 -7.85 -16.29
N TYR A 766 33.15 -7.73 -17.23
CA TYR A 766 31.78 -7.30 -16.95
C TYR A 766 30.80 -8.14 -17.78
N HIS A 767 29.81 -8.73 -17.11
CA HIS A 767 28.75 -9.48 -17.76
C HIS A 767 27.59 -8.54 -18.16
N TYR A 768 27.48 -8.26 -19.46
CA TYR A 768 26.41 -7.42 -20.00
C TYR A 768 25.06 -8.14 -19.95
N LYS A 769 24.10 -7.58 -19.21
CA LYS A 769 22.74 -8.11 -19.11
C LYS A 769 21.85 -7.68 -20.28
N THR A 770 22.21 -6.59 -20.95
CA THR A 770 21.35 -5.93 -21.95
C THR A 770 22.08 -5.70 -23.28
N ARG A 771 21.26 -5.55 -24.33
CA ARG A 771 21.72 -5.07 -25.64
C ARG A 771 21.76 -3.54 -25.74
N SER A 772 21.35 -2.80 -24.71
CA SER A 772 21.38 -1.34 -24.75
C SER A 772 22.81 -0.83 -24.86
N ASP A 773 22.98 0.11 -25.77
CA ASP A 773 24.14 0.99 -25.88
C ASP A 773 24.59 1.55 -24.51
N CYS A 774 23.64 2.05 -23.71
CA CYS A 774 23.86 2.77 -22.45
C CYS A 774 24.56 1.95 -21.36
N GLU A 775 24.40 0.62 -21.33
CA GLU A 775 25.00 -0.23 -20.28
C GLU A 775 26.54 -0.15 -20.25
N ILE A 776 27.18 0.23 -21.37
CA ILE A 776 28.65 0.40 -21.46
C ILE A 776 29.23 1.42 -20.47
N ILE A 777 28.39 2.36 -19.98
CA ILE A 777 28.79 3.37 -19.00
C ILE A 777 29.18 2.70 -17.66
N ILE A 778 28.59 1.56 -17.30
CA ILE A 778 28.88 0.85 -16.04
C ILE A 778 30.34 0.34 -16.00
N PRO A 779 30.81 -0.52 -16.94
CA PRO A 779 32.22 -0.96 -16.95
C PRO A 779 33.20 0.18 -17.27
N LEU A 780 32.79 1.24 -17.98
CA LEU A 780 33.63 2.43 -18.14
C LEU A 780 33.82 3.18 -16.83
N TYR A 781 32.78 3.32 -16.00
CA TYR A 781 32.89 3.85 -14.64
C TYR A 781 33.79 2.97 -13.77
N MET A 782 33.66 1.64 -13.86
CA MET A 782 34.56 0.71 -13.16
C MET A 782 36.02 0.82 -13.62
N GLN A 783 36.28 1.23 -14.87
CA GLN A 783 37.64 1.36 -15.42
C GLN A 783 38.27 2.75 -15.19
N TYR A 784 37.47 3.82 -15.24
CA TYR A 784 37.94 5.21 -15.33
C TYR A 784 37.31 6.16 -14.29
N ASP A 785 36.43 5.67 -13.40
CA ASP A 785 35.69 6.46 -12.41
C ASP A 785 35.00 7.69 -13.08
N VAL A 786 35.20 8.89 -12.53
CA VAL A 786 34.64 10.16 -13.02
C VAL A 786 35.08 10.54 -14.43
N ASP A 787 36.15 9.94 -14.95
CA ASP A 787 36.65 10.19 -16.32
C ASP A 787 35.95 9.36 -17.40
N ALA A 788 35.07 8.41 -17.02
CA ALA A 788 34.29 7.60 -17.95
C ALA A 788 33.60 8.40 -19.10
N PRO A 789 33.00 9.60 -18.88
CA PRO A 789 32.38 10.38 -19.94
C PRO A 789 33.33 10.81 -21.08
N LYS A 790 34.64 10.91 -20.82
CA LYS A 790 35.65 11.26 -21.85
C LYS A 790 35.68 10.24 -23.00
N HIS A 791 35.37 8.98 -22.71
CA HIS A 791 35.42 7.87 -23.64
C HIS A 791 34.11 7.65 -24.43
N LEU A 792 33.00 8.26 -24.00
CA LEU A 792 31.70 8.14 -24.63
C LEU A 792 31.62 9.01 -25.89
N ASP A 793 31.22 8.42 -27.02
CA ASP A 793 30.89 9.14 -28.25
C ASP A 793 29.39 8.99 -28.52
N GLY A 794 28.64 10.04 -28.23
CA GLY A 794 27.19 9.96 -28.08
C GLY A 794 26.56 11.28 -27.65
N MET A 795 25.23 11.30 -27.62
CA MET A 795 24.44 12.32 -26.93
C MET A 795 23.86 11.66 -25.67
N PHE A 796 23.99 12.27 -24.50
CA PHE A 796 23.62 11.63 -23.24
C PHE A 796 23.47 12.61 -22.07
N SER A 797 22.53 12.30 -21.20
CA SER A 797 22.53 12.71 -19.80
C SER A 797 22.33 11.46 -18.96
N PHE A 798 23.18 11.23 -17.98
CA PHE A 798 23.06 10.05 -17.09
C PHE A 798 23.23 10.40 -15.62
N VAL A 799 22.66 9.53 -14.78
CA VAL A 799 22.93 9.43 -13.35
C VAL A 799 23.29 7.98 -13.05
N LEU A 800 24.51 7.76 -12.56
CA LEU A 800 25.00 6.50 -12.04
C LEU A 800 25.10 6.61 -10.51
N TYR A 801 24.67 5.57 -9.81
CA TYR A 801 24.80 5.44 -8.38
C TYR A 801 25.63 4.21 -8.02
N ASP A 802 26.69 4.43 -7.26
CA ASP A 802 27.53 3.40 -6.65
C ASP A 802 27.11 3.22 -5.19
N LYS A 803 26.51 2.06 -4.91
CA LYS A 803 25.99 1.67 -3.59
C LYS A 803 27.10 1.28 -2.60
N VAL A 804 28.27 0.88 -3.07
CA VAL A 804 29.43 0.51 -2.24
C VAL A 804 30.13 1.77 -1.74
N GLN A 805 30.24 2.79 -2.59
CA GLN A 805 30.82 4.09 -2.25
C GLN A 805 29.80 5.11 -1.68
N ASP A 806 28.49 4.80 -1.70
CA ASP A 806 27.39 5.73 -1.39
C ASP A 806 27.46 7.02 -2.24
N ARG A 807 27.78 6.86 -3.54
CA ARG A 807 28.25 7.93 -4.42
C ARG A 807 27.36 8.06 -5.67
N VAL A 808 26.99 9.30 -6.01
CA VAL A 808 26.28 9.64 -7.25
C VAL A 808 27.23 10.33 -8.22
N ILE A 809 27.34 9.78 -9.42
CA ILE A 809 27.99 10.41 -10.57
C ILE A 809 26.91 10.79 -11.58
N ALA A 810 26.89 12.04 -12.03
CA ALA A 810 26.00 12.47 -13.12
C ALA A 810 26.78 13.20 -14.20
N ALA A 811 26.46 13.02 -15.48
CA ALA A 811 27.17 13.70 -16.56
C ALA A 811 26.24 14.05 -17.72
N ARG A 812 26.62 15.09 -18.46
CA ARG A 812 25.94 15.54 -19.70
C ARG A 812 26.93 15.54 -20.85
N ASP A 813 26.43 15.29 -22.06
CA ASP A 813 27.21 15.21 -23.29
C ASP A 813 27.98 16.51 -23.64
N PRO A 814 29.01 16.42 -24.50
CA PRO A 814 29.93 17.51 -24.82
C PRO A 814 29.31 18.87 -25.15
N ILE A 815 28.18 18.89 -25.87
CA ILE A 815 27.54 20.10 -26.41
C ILE A 815 26.21 20.42 -25.70
N GLY A 816 25.63 19.44 -25.00
CA GLY A 816 24.36 19.55 -24.30
C GLY A 816 23.17 19.25 -25.20
N ILE A 817 23.34 18.31 -26.14
CA ILE A 817 22.32 17.84 -27.08
C ILE A 817 21.09 17.31 -26.33
N THR A 818 21.30 16.56 -25.25
CA THR A 818 20.22 16.14 -24.35
C THR A 818 19.93 17.23 -23.33
N SER A 819 18.67 17.46 -22.96
CA SER A 819 18.32 18.39 -21.88
C SER A 819 18.54 17.74 -20.50
N PHE A 820 19.15 18.48 -19.56
CA PHE A 820 19.47 18.00 -18.21
C PHE A 820 19.65 19.16 -17.22
N TYR A 821 19.15 18.98 -15.99
CA TYR A 821 19.08 19.99 -14.93
C TYR A 821 19.56 19.42 -13.59
N LEU A 822 20.16 20.29 -12.77
CA LEU A 822 20.56 20.01 -11.39
C LEU A 822 19.75 20.91 -10.45
N GLY A 823 19.04 20.30 -9.50
CA GLY A 823 18.23 20.99 -8.50
C GLY A 823 18.77 20.84 -7.07
N ARG A 824 18.54 21.86 -6.26
CA ARG A 824 18.77 21.93 -4.80
C ARG A 824 17.51 22.51 -4.14
N SER A 825 17.37 22.24 -2.84
CA SER A 825 16.20 22.65 -2.05
C SER A 825 16.66 23.14 -0.68
N SER A 826 16.32 24.37 -0.30
CA SER A 826 16.59 24.90 1.04
C SER A 826 15.85 24.13 2.14
N GLN A 827 14.71 23.52 1.80
CA GLN A 827 13.97 22.64 2.71
C GLN A 827 14.71 21.33 2.98
N THR A 828 15.55 20.87 2.05
CA THR A 828 16.31 19.61 2.20
C THR A 828 17.81 19.82 1.93
N PRO A 829 18.53 20.54 2.83
CA PRO A 829 19.96 20.81 2.67
C PRO A 829 20.75 19.50 2.63
N GLY A 830 21.30 19.18 1.46
CA GLY A 830 22.02 17.94 1.19
C GLY A 830 21.39 17.06 0.09
N ALA A 831 20.12 17.26 -0.27
CA ALA A 831 19.58 16.67 -1.49
C ALA A 831 20.25 17.28 -2.73
N VAL A 832 20.44 16.43 -3.73
CA VAL A 832 20.77 16.84 -5.09
C VAL A 832 19.82 16.11 -6.02
N PHE A 833 19.07 16.88 -6.81
CA PHE A 833 18.09 16.35 -7.75
C PHE A 833 18.60 16.49 -9.17
N PHE A 834 18.27 15.50 -10.02
CA PHE A 834 18.62 15.48 -11.43
C PHE A 834 17.38 15.13 -12.25
N ALA A 835 17.15 15.84 -13.34
CA ALA A 835 16.04 15.57 -14.26
C ALA A 835 16.37 16.05 -15.67
N SER A 836 15.75 15.45 -16.70
CA SER A 836 15.92 15.93 -18.08
C SER A 836 15.19 17.24 -18.37
N GLU A 837 14.17 17.59 -17.58
CA GLU A 837 13.36 18.80 -17.77
C GLU A 837 13.00 19.43 -16.41
N LEU A 838 12.96 20.77 -16.37
CA LEU A 838 12.72 21.65 -15.22
C LEU A 838 11.39 21.37 -14.50
N LYS A 839 10.35 20.98 -15.26
CA LYS A 839 8.99 20.66 -14.80
C LYS A 839 8.94 19.55 -13.76
N ALA A 840 9.92 18.65 -13.73
CA ALA A 840 10.03 17.60 -12.71
C ALA A 840 10.65 18.10 -11.39
N LEU A 841 11.32 19.26 -11.39
CA LEU A 841 12.07 19.80 -10.25
C LEU A 841 11.41 21.02 -9.59
N LYS A 842 10.63 21.82 -10.33
CA LYS A 842 10.02 23.09 -9.88
C LYS A 842 9.12 23.02 -8.64
N ASP A 843 8.62 21.84 -8.27
CA ASP A 843 7.76 21.65 -7.10
C ASP A 843 8.52 21.18 -5.85
N VAL A 844 9.84 20.89 -5.98
CA VAL A 844 10.66 20.28 -4.92
C VAL A 844 12.02 20.97 -4.72
N CYS A 845 12.48 21.74 -5.70
CA CYS A 845 13.72 22.53 -5.69
C CYS A 845 13.40 24.02 -5.76
N ASP A 846 14.15 24.84 -5.03
CA ASP A 846 14.08 26.32 -5.08
C ASP A 846 15.29 26.95 -5.76
N ASN A 847 16.35 26.16 -6.00
CA ASN A 847 17.50 26.53 -6.81
C ASN A 847 17.72 25.45 -7.87
N ILE A 848 17.58 25.80 -9.15
CA ILE A 848 17.73 24.86 -10.27
C ILE A 848 18.61 25.52 -11.33
N ILE A 849 19.60 24.79 -11.81
CA ILE A 849 20.47 25.20 -12.92
C ILE A 849 20.36 24.20 -14.07
N ALA A 850 20.54 24.68 -15.31
CA ALA A 850 20.85 23.80 -16.42
C ALA A 850 22.19 23.11 -16.14
N PHE A 851 22.24 21.79 -16.22
CA PHE A 851 23.48 21.04 -15.99
C PHE A 851 24.46 21.36 -17.14
N PRO A 852 25.68 21.84 -16.88
CA PRO A 852 26.55 22.38 -17.92
C PRO A 852 27.03 21.28 -18.91
N PRO A 853 27.07 21.56 -20.23
CA PRO A 853 27.57 20.63 -21.25
C PRO A 853 29.00 20.18 -21.01
N GLY A 854 29.32 18.92 -21.29
CA GLY A 854 30.67 18.39 -21.19
C GLY A 854 31.24 18.36 -19.77
N HIS A 855 30.37 18.31 -18.75
CA HIS A 855 30.74 18.21 -17.34
C HIS A 855 30.27 16.90 -16.69
N VAL A 856 30.95 16.53 -15.62
CA VAL A 856 30.61 15.46 -14.68
C VAL A 856 30.43 16.06 -13.28
N TYR A 857 29.43 15.58 -12.57
CA TYR A 857 29.17 15.85 -11.17
C TYR A 857 29.58 14.64 -10.33
N ASP A 858 30.19 14.88 -9.17
CA ASP A 858 30.55 13.85 -8.20
C ASP A 858 30.08 14.23 -6.79
N SER A 859 29.15 13.45 -6.22
CA SER A 859 28.61 13.70 -4.88
C SER A 859 29.64 13.62 -3.76
N LYS A 860 30.79 12.97 -3.98
CA LYS A 860 31.88 12.89 -3.00
C LYS A 860 32.59 14.24 -2.81
N THR A 861 32.59 15.09 -3.84
CA THR A 861 33.23 16.41 -3.81
C THR A 861 32.23 17.56 -3.87
N ASP A 862 30.97 17.27 -4.19
CA ASP A 862 29.88 18.21 -4.48
C ASP A 862 30.24 19.24 -5.57
N ARG A 863 30.97 18.79 -6.60
CA ARG A 863 31.50 19.65 -7.68
C ARG A 863 31.08 19.19 -9.06
N LEU A 864 30.86 20.18 -9.92
CA LEU A 864 30.82 20.03 -11.38
C LEU A 864 32.23 20.25 -11.94
N THR A 865 32.78 19.25 -12.61
CA THR A 865 34.10 19.29 -13.25
C THR A 865 33.91 19.08 -14.75
N ARG A 866 34.58 19.90 -15.55
CA ARG A 866 34.54 19.75 -17.01
C ARG A 866 35.43 18.59 -17.46
N TYR A 867 34.92 17.74 -18.34
CA TYR A 867 35.67 16.62 -18.93
C TYR A 867 35.93 16.79 -20.43
N PHE A 868 35.14 17.60 -21.14
CA PHE A 868 35.26 17.80 -22.59
C PHE A 868 36.05 19.06 -22.92
N GLU A 869 37.27 18.90 -23.45
CA GLU A 869 38.21 20.00 -23.75
C GLU A 869 38.69 19.93 -25.22
N PRO A 870 37.85 20.33 -26.21
CA PRO A 870 38.25 20.30 -27.61
C PRO A 870 39.17 21.47 -27.97
N THR A 871 39.99 21.31 -29.01
CA THR A 871 41.08 22.26 -29.32
C THR A 871 40.60 23.66 -29.74
N TRP A 872 39.37 23.76 -30.24
CA TRP A 872 38.69 24.98 -30.70
C TRP A 872 37.89 25.72 -29.60
N TRP A 873 37.89 25.23 -28.35
CA TRP A 873 37.00 25.82 -27.33
C TRP A 873 37.38 27.23 -26.90
N ASP A 874 38.65 27.63 -27.00
CA ASP A 874 39.08 28.97 -26.65
C ASP A 874 38.78 29.95 -27.81
N PRO A 875 37.83 30.90 -27.65
CA PRO A 875 37.47 31.83 -28.72
C PRO A 875 38.59 32.86 -29.01
N ALA A 876 39.64 32.93 -28.19
CA ALA A 876 40.84 33.71 -28.50
C ALA A 876 41.78 32.97 -29.47
N ARG A 877 41.71 31.63 -29.54
CA ARG A 877 42.57 30.80 -30.40
C ARG A 877 41.97 30.67 -31.81
N VAL A 878 42.25 31.66 -32.64
CA VAL A 878 41.80 31.69 -34.03
C VAL A 878 42.49 30.57 -34.84
N PRO A 879 41.76 29.64 -35.48
CA PRO A 879 42.34 28.58 -36.28
C PRO A 879 42.95 29.06 -37.60
N SER A 880 43.80 28.21 -38.18
CA SER A 880 44.45 28.44 -39.47
C SER A 880 44.73 27.15 -40.26
N MET A 881 43.99 26.06 -40.00
CA MET A 881 44.16 24.85 -40.81
C MET A 881 43.56 25.08 -42.21
N PRO A 882 44.20 24.62 -43.29
CA PRO A 882 43.65 24.70 -44.63
C PRO A 882 42.35 23.88 -44.73
N VAL A 883 41.45 24.30 -45.61
CA VAL A 883 40.21 23.58 -45.89
C VAL A 883 40.49 22.27 -46.65
N ASP A 884 39.92 21.16 -46.17
CA ASP A 884 39.81 19.90 -46.90
C ASP A 884 38.33 19.53 -47.02
N TYR A 885 37.76 19.84 -48.19
CA TYR A 885 36.37 19.56 -48.53
C TYR A 885 36.01 18.08 -48.43
N LYS A 886 36.93 17.17 -48.80
CA LYS A 886 36.69 15.72 -48.76
C LYS A 886 36.76 15.18 -47.34
N LEU A 887 37.61 15.73 -46.48
CA LEU A 887 37.62 15.42 -45.05
C LEU A 887 36.34 15.91 -44.35
N ILE A 888 35.83 17.10 -44.68
CA ILE A 888 34.55 17.61 -44.17
C ILE A 888 33.41 16.67 -44.56
N ARG A 889 33.28 16.34 -45.86
CA ARG A 889 32.28 15.39 -46.38
C ARG A 889 32.35 14.04 -45.65
N ARG A 890 33.51 13.38 -45.67
CA ARG A 890 33.73 12.04 -45.06
C ARG A 890 33.50 12.01 -43.56
N THR A 891 33.76 13.11 -42.86
CA THR A 891 33.54 13.18 -41.41
C THR A 891 32.05 13.37 -41.09
N LEU A 892 31.29 14.09 -41.92
CA LEU A 892 29.83 14.18 -41.79
C LEU A 892 29.16 12.83 -42.14
N GLU A 893 29.59 12.17 -43.21
CA GLU A 893 29.11 10.83 -43.59
C GLU A 893 29.29 9.83 -42.43
N ARG A 894 30.50 9.76 -41.84
CA ARG A 894 30.76 8.92 -40.66
C ARG A 894 29.92 9.32 -39.45
N SER A 895 29.66 10.62 -39.28
CA SER A 895 28.80 11.12 -38.21
C SER A 895 27.35 10.64 -38.35
N VAL A 896 26.83 10.63 -39.57
CA VAL A 896 25.49 10.14 -39.92
C VAL A 896 25.42 8.62 -39.74
N LEU A 897 26.36 7.87 -40.33
CA LEU A 897 26.38 6.40 -40.31
C LEU A 897 26.29 5.84 -38.88
N LYS A 898 27.11 6.35 -37.94
CA LYS A 898 27.04 5.87 -36.53
C LYS A 898 25.76 6.28 -35.79
N ARG A 899 25.02 7.28 -36.30
CA ARG A 899 23.70 7.70 -35.81
C ARG A 899 22.53 6.92 -36.40
N LEU A 900 22.75 6.02 -37.36
CA LEU A 900 21.72 5.09 -37.87
C LEU A 900 21.44 3.90 -36.94
N MET A 901 22.15 3.81 -35.81
CA MET A 901 22.02 2.76 -34.79
C MET A 901 20.63 2.74 -34.14
N ALA A 902 19.70 1.93 -34.65
CA ALA A 902 18.35 1.76 -34.09
C ALA A 902 17.79 0.35 -34.39
N GLU A 903 16.94 -0.16 -33.49
CA GLU A 903 16.15 -1.40 -33.69
C GLU A 903 14.69 -1.09 -34.09
N VAL A 904 14.36 0.18 -34.34
CA VAL A 904 13.00 0.69 -34.56
C VAL A 904 12.92 1.62 -35.78
N PRO A 905 11.73 1.86 -36.36
CA PRO A 905 11.57 2.77 -37.49
C PRO A 905 12.04 4.20 -37.19
N TYR A 906 12.85 4.73 -38.10
CA TYR A 906 13.37 6.09 -38.07
C TYR A 906 13.11 6.83 -39.39
N GLY A 907 13.41 8.13 -39.42
CA GLY A 907 13.37 8.95 -40.63
C GLY A 907 14.26 10.18 -40.55
N VAL A 908 13.99 11.16 -41.41
CA VAL A 908 14.76 12.42 -41.47
C VAL A 908 13.83 13.63 -41.46
N LEU A 909 14.19 14.68 -40.72
CA LEU A 909 13.54 15.99 -40.83
C LEU A 909 14.15 16.70 -42.05
N LEU A 910 13.31 17.08 -43.00
CA LEU A 910 13.71 17.55 -44.32
C LEU A 910 13.01 18.86 -44.64
N SER A 911 13.74 19.98 -44.62
CA SER A 911 13.22 21.34 -44.83
C SER A 911 13.55 21.91 -46.21
N GLY A 912 14.20 21.13 -47.09
CA GLY A 912 14.70 21.62 -48.37
C GLY A 912 15.88 22.60 -48.24
N GLY A 913 16.46 22.71 -47.05
CA GLY A 913 17.78 23.32 -46.82
C GLY A 913 18.89 22.28 -46.88
N LEU A 914 20.09 22.73 -47.28
CA LEU A 914 21.35 21.99 -47.39
C LEU A 914 21.62 20.99 -46.25
N ASP A 915 21.22 21.35 -45.04
CA ASP A 915 21.55 20.64 -43.80
C ASP A 915 20.66 19.42 -43.52
N SER A 916 19.60 19.25 -44.32
CA SER A 916 18.50 18.31 -44.08
C SER A 916 18.46 17.15 -45.09
N SER A 917 19.46 17.09 -45.97
CA SER A 917 19.46 16.33 -47.21
C SER A 917 20.78 15.58 -47.38
N LEU A 918 20.78 14.32 -46.96
CA LEU A 918 21.88 13.38 -47.15
C LEU A 918 21.30 12.06 -47.66
N ASP A 919 21.99 11.47 -48.62
CA ASP A 919 21.46 10.39 -49.47
C ASP A 919 21.60 8.99 -48.83
N ASP A 920 20.72 8.07 -49.25
CA ASP A 920 20.66 6.66 -48.83
C ASP A 920 20.68 5.77 -50.09
N THR A 921 21.82 5.75 -50.79
CA THR A 921 21.94 5.05 -52.08
C THR A 921 22.54 3.63 -52.00
N ASP A 922 21.77 2.69 -52.57
CA ASP A 922 22.12 1.36 -53.11
C ASP A 922 22.77 0.30 -52.21
N ASN A 923 23.37 0.64 -51.07
CA ASN A 923 23.79 -0.35 -50.07
C ASN A 923 22.79 -0.38 -48.91
N GLY A 924 21.98 -1.44 -48.88
CA GLY A 924 21.00 -1.70 -47.81
C GLY A 924 21.55 -1.48 -46.40
N LEU A 925 20.70 -0.91 -45.53
CA LEU A 925 21.14 -0.11 -44.40
C LEU A 925 22.32 -0.67 -43.60
N VAL A 926 23.35 0.17 -43.53
CA VAL A 926 24.70 -0.21 -43.12
C VAL A 926 24.80 -0.35 -41.60
N GLY A 927 25.03 -1.58 -41.14
CA GLY A 927 25.48 -1.85 -39.79
C GLY A 927 27.00 -1.89 -39.72
N ILE A 928 27.58 -1.22 -38.71
CA ILE A 928 28.96 -1.51 -38.29
C ILE A 928 28.95 -2.89 -37.61
N ASP A 929 29.73 -3.82 -38.14
CA ASP A 929 29.81 -5.20 -37.67
C ASP A 929 30.72 -5.39 -36.44
N SER A 930 31.09 -6.64 -36.13
CA SER A 930 31.99 -6.95 -35.02
C SER A 930 33.42 -6.43 -35.21
N ASP A 931 33.84 -6.17 -36.44
CA ASP A 931 35.22 -5.86 -36.83
C ASP A 931 35.38 -4.44 -37.40
N ASN A 932 34.31 -3.66 -37.31
CA ASN A 932 34.23 -2.24 -37.66
C ASN A 932 34.19 -1.98 -39.18
N GLU A 933 33.81 -2.99 -39.96
CA GLU A 933 33.55 -2.94 -41.40
C GLU A 933 32.09 -2.55 -41.68
N LEU A 934 31.83 -1.97 -42.86
CA LEU A 934 30.48 -1.68 -43.32
C LEU A 934 29.80 -2.98 -43.78
N THR A 935 28.75 -3.43 -43.08
CA THR A 935 27.95 -4.59 -43.50
C THR A 935 26.51 -4.19 -43.83
N THR A 936 26.07 -4.64 -45.00
CA THR A 936 24.78 -4.31 -45.61
C THR A 936 23.66 -5.13 -44.97
N ILE A 937 22.76 -4.54 -44.17
CA ILE A 937 21.59 -5.25 -43.65
C ILE A 937 20.49 -5.29 -44.71
N THR A 938 19.85 -6.45 -44.83
CA THR A 938 18.88 -6.79 -45.87
C THR A 938 17.66 -5.87 -45.87
N LYS A 939 17.48 -5.10 -46.96
CA LYS A 939 16.26 -4.35 -47.36
C LYS A 939 15.29 -3.95 -46.24
N LEU A 940 15.55 -2.80 -45.61
CA LEU A 940 14.53 -2.04 -44.90
C LEU A 940 13.60 -1.30 -45.90
N PRO A 941 12.37 -0.92 -45.49
CA PRO A 941 11.46 -0.15 -46.34
C PRO A 941 12.02 1.26 -46.62
N LYS A 942 11.57 1.85 -47.74
CA LYS A 942 11.90 3.19 -48.24
C LYS A 942 11.96 4.23 -47.11
N LEU A 943 13.10 4.91 -46.95
CA LEU A 943 13.35 5.90 -45.88
C LEU A 943 12.26 6.98 -45.85
N ASN A 944 11.71 7.27 -44.67
CA ASN A 944 10.71 8.32 -44.49
C ASN A 944 11.37 9.68 -44.26
N SER A 945 10.92 10.70 -44.99
CA SER A 945 11.34 12.09 -44.82
C SER A 945 10.14 12.98 -44.47
N PHE A 946 10.35 13.99 -43.64
CA PHE A 946 9.27 14.74 -42.99
C PHE A 946 9.48 16.25 -43.10
N SER A 947 8.49 16.97 -43.62
CA SER A 947 8.46 18.44 -43.65
C SER A 947 7.19 18.98 -42.99
N ILE A 948 7.22 20.24 -42.54
CA ILE A 948 6.02 20.96 -42.10
C ILE A 948 6.06 22.41 -42.56
N GLY A 949 4.90 22.97 -42.90
CA GLY A 949 4.73 24.40 -43.18
C GLY A 949 3.26 24.82 -43.21
N LEU A 950 3.02 26.10 -43.41
CA LEU A 950 1.71 26.59 -43.85
C LEU A 950 1.45 26.17 -45.31
N PRO A 951 0.19 26.15 -45.77
CA PRO A 951 -0.12 25.83 -47.16
C PRO A 951 0.67 26.69 -48.17
N GLY A 952 1.42 26.02 -49.05
CA GLY A 952 2.25 26.67 -50.08
C GLY A 952 3.60 27.23 -49.62
N ALA A 953 4.05 26.95 -48.39
CA ALA A 953 5.30 27.43 -47.82
C ALA A 953 6.55 27.13 -48.69
N PRO A 954 7.58 28.02 -48.71
CA PRO A 954 8.80 27.83 -49.50
C PRO A 954 9.57 26.54 -49.16
N ASP A 955 9.69 26.19 -47.88
CA ASP A 955 10.41 24.99 -47.46
C ASP A 955 9.69 23.69 -47.85
N SER A 956 8.36 23.68 -47.85
CA SER A 956 7.58 22.51 -48.31
C SER A 956 7.87 22.18 -49.78
N LYS A 957 8.05 23.19 -50.64
CA LYS A 957 8.38 22.99 -52.07
C LYS A 957 9.78 22.41 -52.23
N ALA A 958 10.78 23.06 -51.63
CA ALA A 958 12.16 22.60 -51.67
C ALA A 958 12.34 21.20 -51.04
N ALA A 959 11.56 20.88 -49.99
CA ALA A 959 11.56 19.57 -49.36
C ALA A 959 11.01 18.48 -50.30
N ILE A 960 9.95 18.77 -51.06
CA ILE A 960 9.42 17.86 -52.09
C ILE A 960 10.44 17.64 -53.21
N ASP A 961 11.11 18.70 -53.69
CA ASP A 961 12.12 18.59 -54.76
C ASP A 961 13.31 17.71 -54.34
N VAL A 962 13.84 17.94 -53.14
CA VAL A 962 14.89 17.09 -52.54
C VAL A 962 14.40 15.67 -52.32
N ALA A 963 13.18 15.48 -51.81
CA ALA A 963 12.67 14.15 -51.53
C ALA A 963 12.42 13.31 -52.80
N ASN A 964 12.02 13.97 -53.90
CA ASN A 964 11.92 13.37 -55.23
C ASN A 964 13.30 12.97 -55.76
N PHE A 965 14.31 13.83 -55.60
CA PHE A 965 15.69 13.56 -56.01
C PHE A 965 16.31 12.38 -55.24
N LEU A 966 16.20 12.37 -53.91
CA LEU A 966 16.69 11.31 -53.02
C LEU A 966 15.80 10.04 -53.04
N GLY A 967 14.67 10.06 -53.76
CA GLY A 967 13.75 8.94 -53.82
C GLY A 967 13.23 8.49 -52.45
N THR A 968 12.94 9.40 -51.52
CA THR A 968 12.42 9.08 -50.16
C THR A 968 10.90 8.91 -50.13
N ASN A 969 10.34 8.38 -49.05
CA ASN A 969 8.91 8.39 -48.77
C ASN A 969 8.57 9.69 -48.02
N HIS A 970 8.20 10.75 -48.75
CA HIS A 970 8.02 12.08 -48.17
C HIS A 970 6.63 12.31 -47.61
N HIS A 971 6.58 12.87 -46.41
CA HIS A 971 5.38 13.31 -45.73
C HIS A 971 5.46 14.82 -45.54
N ALA A 972 4.91 15.56 -46.50
CA ALA A 972 4.74 17.00 -46.40
C ALA A 972 3.47 17.30 -45.59
N PHE A 973 3.65 17.77 -44.36
CA PHE A 973 2.54 18.13 -43.50
C PHE A 973 2.24 19.63 -43.55
N GLU A 974 0.96 19.97 -43.51
CA GLU A 974 0.52 21.35 -43.31
C GLU A 974 0.03 21.56 -41.87
N PHE A 975 0.08 22.79 -41.38
CA PHE A 975 -0.61 23.23 -40.16
C PHE A 975 -1.33 24.57 -40.41
N THR A 976 -2.33 24.90 -39.59
CA THR A 976 -3.02 26.19 -39.66
C THR A 976 -2.44 27.19 -38.65
N LEU A 977 -2.69 28.49 -38.88
CA LEU A 977 -2.31 29.53 -37.92
C LEU A 977 -2.97 29.32 -36.55
N GLU A 978 -4.21 28.84 -36.54
CA GLU A 978 -4.97 28.52 -35.31
C GLU A 978 -4.33 27.33 -34.57
N GLU A 979 -4.02 26.23 -35.27
CA GLU A 979 -3.29 25.09 -34.67
C GLU A 979 -1.92 25.50 -34.10
N GLY A 980 -1.24 26.45 -34.75
CA GLY A 980 0.01 27.02 -34.26
C GLY A 980 -0.17 27.87 -33.00
N LEU A 981 -1.14 28.79 -33.01
CA LEU A 981 -1.43 29.70 -31.90
C LEU A 981 -1.90 28.94 -30.64
N ASP A 982 -2.79 27.97 -30.80
CA ASP A 982 -3.30 27.14 -29.70
C ASP A 982 -2.17 26.32 -29.05
N ALA A 983 -1.19 25.86 -29.83
CA ALA A 983 -0.07 25.08 -29.34
C ALA A 983 0.98 25.88 -28.56
N VAL A 984 1.00 27.23 -28.62
CA VAL A 984 2.07 28.05 -28.01
C VAL A 984 2.24 27.78 -26.51
N SER A 985 1.14 27.64 -25.77
CA SER A 985 1.19 27.38 -24.32
C SER A 985 1.84 26.02 -23.99
N ASP A 986 1.50 24.98 -24.74
CA ASP A 986 2.09 23.64 -24.59
C ASP A 986 3.55 23.63 -25.02
N VAL A 987 3.89 24.37 -26.08
CA VAL A 987 5.28 24.51 -26.56
C VAL A 987 6.14 25.17 -25.47
N ILE A 988 5.66 26.24 -24.82
CA ILE A 988 6.33 26.86 -23.67
C ILE A 988 6.48 25.87 -22.51
N TYR A 989 5.46 25.06 -22.21
CA TYR A 989 5.52 24.01 -21.18
C TYR A 989 6.58 22.96 -21.48
N HIS A 990 6.64 22.48 -22.73
CA HIS A 990 7.59 21.44 -23.12
C HIS A 990 9.02 21.96 -23.18
N LEU A 991 9.26 23.12 -23.81
CA LEU A 991 10.59 23.73 -23.95
C LEU A 991 11.16 24.29 -22.64
N GLU A 992 10.28 24.84 -21.79
CA GLU A 992 10.64 25.51 -20.54
C GLU A 992 11.45 26.80 -20.79
N THR A 993 10.98 27.60 -21.75
CA THR A 993 11.59 28.87 -22.16
C THR A 993 10.52 29.91 -22.52
N TYR A 994 10.87 31.19 -22.44
CA TYR A 994 10.12 32.33 -22.97
C TYR A 994 10.89 33.05 -24.11
N ASP A 995 11.95 32.43 -24.65
CA ASP A 995 12.71 32.98 -25.76
C ASP A 995 11.90 32.96 -27.08
N VAL A 996 11.78 34.14 -27.70
CA VAL A 996 10.94 34.38 -28.89
C VAL A 996 11.38 33.53 -30.08
N THR A 997 12.67 33.51 -30.40
CA THR A 997 13.23 32.75 -31.53
C THR A 997 12.96 31.26 -31.35
N THR A 998 13.24 30.76 -30.15
CA THR A 998 13.09 29.35 -29.81
C THR A 998 11.63 28.94 -29.90
N ILE A 999 10.68 29.72 -29.36
CA ILE A 999 9.24 29.41 -29.44
C ILE A 999 8.74 29.44 -30.89
N ARG A 1000 8.98 30.53 -31.64
CA ARG A 1000 8.59 30.68 -33.05
C ARG A 1000 8.99 29.47 -33.90
N ALA A 1001 10.23 28.99 -33.75
CA ALA A 1001 10.76 27.84 -34.49
C ALA A 1001 10.35 26.48 -33.89
N SER A 1002 10.01 26.41 -32.61
CA SER A 1002 9.64 25.16 -31.94
C SER A 1002 8.21 24.72 -32.21
N THR A 1003 7.27 25.65 -32.38
CA THR A 1003 5.85 25.29 -32.58
C THR A 1003 5.62 24.40 -33.80
N PRO A 1004 6.15 24.71 -35.01
CA PRO A 1004 6.02 23.81 -36.16
C PRO A 1004 6.72 22.46 -35.89
N MET A 1005 7.90 22.47 -35.25
CA MET A 1005 8.63 21.23 -34.92
C MET A 1005 7.88 20.33 -33.92
N TYR A 1006 7.19 20.91 -32.95
CA TYR A 1006 6.31 20.20 -32.00
C TYR A 1006 5.12 19.56 -32.72
N LEU A 1007 4.43 20.32 -33.59
CA LEU A 1007 3.33 19.82 -34.41
C LEU A 1007 3.78 18.73 -35.40
N LEU A 1008 4.97 18.87 -36.00
CA LEU A 1008 5.57 17.86 -36.86
C LEU A 1008 5.89 16.57 -36.09
N SER A 1009 6.46 16.69 -34.89
CA SER A 1009 6.80 15.55 -34.03
C SER A 1009 5.57 14.75 -33.61
N ARG A 1010 4.44 15.42 -33.35
CA ARG A 1010 3.13 14.80 -33.12
C ARG A 1010 2.69 13.92 -34.30
N LYS A 1011 2.88 14.41 -35.53
CA LYS A 1011 2.51 13.68 -36.77
C LYS A 1011 3.47 12.52 -37.04
N ILE A 1012 4.78 12.71 -36.84
CA ILE A 1012 5.81 11.66 -36.93
C ILE A 1012 5.52 10.52 -35.95
N LYS A 1013 5.18 10.84 -34.69
CA LYS A 1013 4.80 9.84 -33.68
C LYS A 1013 3.57 9.02 -34.09
N ALA A 1014 2.56 9.67 -34.66
CA ALA A 1014 1.34 9.00 -35.12
C ALA A 1014 1.61 7.99 -36.25
N MET A 1015 2.73 8.11 -36.97
CA MET A 1015 3.20 7.16 -37.98
C MET A 1015 4.06 6.02 -37.42
N GLY A 1016 4.29 5.96 -36.11
CA GLY A 1016 5.08 4.92 -35.45
C GLY A 1016 6.61 5.11 -35.54
N VAL A 1017 7.08 6.21 -36.13
CA VAL A 1017 8.51 6.57 -36.16
C VAL A 1017 8.93 7.06 -34.77
N LYS A 1018 10.06 6.54 -34.27
CA LYS A 1018 10.57 6.86 -32.92
C LYS A 1018 11.86 7.69 -32.91
N MET A 1019 12.59 7.75 -34.02
CA MET A 1019 13.85 8.51 -34.13
C MET A 1019 13.89 9.27 -35.46
N VAL A 1020 14.45 10.49 -35.44
CA VAL A 1020 14.70 11.29 -36.64
C VAL A 1020 16.09 11.92 -36.62
N LEU A 1021 16.73 11.99 -37.79
CA LEU A 1021 17.90 12.84 -38.00
C LEU A 1021 17.47 14.29 -38.26
N SER A 1022 18.23 15.25 -37.74
CA SER A 1022 18.02 16.68 -37.96
C SER A 1022 19.34 17.42 -38.24
N GLY A 1023 19.26 18.52 -39.00
CA GLY A 1023 20.39 19.35 -39.46
C GLY A 1023 20.90 20.41 -38.47
N GLU A 1024 20.39 20.42 -37.22
CA GLU A 1024 20.77 21.40 -36.20
C GLU A 1024 22.27 21.41 -35.91
N GLY A 1025 22.83 22.59 -35.63
CA GLY A 1025 24.26 22.79 -35.40
C GLY A 1025 25.01 23.32 -36.63
N SER A 1026 24.48 23.11 -37.84
CA SER A 1026 25.15 23.55 -39.08
C SER A 1026 25.28 25.08 -39.17
N ASP A 1027 24.22 25.83 -38.83
CA ASP A 1027 24.23 27.30 -38.87
C ASP A 1027 25.26 27.89 -37.88
N GLU A 1028 25.46 27.25 -36.72
CA GLU A 1028 26.38 27.67 -35.68
C GLU A 1028 27.85 27.35 -36.00
N ILE A 1029 28.10 26.24 -36.70
CA ILE A 1029 29.45 25.81 -37.11
C ILE A 1029 29.95 26.61 -38.31
N PHE A 1030 29.05 26.92 -39.26
CA PHE A 1030 29.39 27.49 -40.57
C PHE A 1030 28.94 28.94 -40.77
N GLY A 1031 28.32 29.56 -39.78
CA GLY A 1031 27.84 30.95 -39.85
C GLY A 1031 26.68 31.13 -40.83
N GLY A 1032 25.67 30.27 -40.74
CA GLY A 1032 24.55 30.24 -41.68
C GLY A 1032 23.45 31.29 -41.45
N TYR A 1033 23.41 31.93 -40.28
CA TYR A 1033 22.45 33.00 -40.01
C TYR A 1033 22.81 34.29 -40.76
N LEU A 1034 21.82 34.96 -41.35
CA LEU A 1034 22.01 36.16 -42.18
C LEU A 1034 22.80 37.31 -41.51
N TYR A 1035 22.83 37.41 -40.18
CA TYR A 1035 23.64 38.44 -39.51
C TYR A 1035 25.16 38.18 -39.64
N PHE A 1036 25.60 36.96 -39.97
CA PHE A 1036 27.01 36.67 -40.26
C PHE A 1036 27.54 37.39 -41.52
N HIS A 1037 26.66 37.91 -42.40
CA HIS A 1037 27.09 38.82 -43.47
C HIS A 1037 27.70 40.13 -42.92
N ALA A 1038 27.36 40.52 -41.69
CA ALA A 1038 27.92 41.69 -41.01
C ALA A 1038 29.12 41.35 -40.09
N ALA A 1039 29.68 40.13 -40.19
CA ALA A 1039 30.86 39.74 -39.43
C ALA A 1039 32.07 40.61 -39.83
N PRO A 1040 32.69 41.39 -38.92
CA PRO A 1040 33.68 42.40 -39.30
C PRO A 1040 35.03 41.81 -39.72
N ASN A 1041 35.35 40.59 -39.29
CA ASN A 1041 36.57 39.87 -39.64
C ASN A 1041 36.46 38.39 -39.21
N LYS A 1042 37.45 37.58 -39.62
CA LYS A 1042 37.48 36.13 -39.37
C LYS A 1042 37.60 35.77 -37.89
N GLN A 1043 38.21 36.64 -37.07
CA GLN A 1043 38.38 36.45 -35.64
C GLN A 1043 37.04 36.60 -34.91
N GLU A 1044 36.26 37.64 -35.22
CA GLU A 1044 34.91 37.82 -34.69
C GLU A 1044 33.93 36.76 -35.21
N PHE A 1045 34.05 36.35 -36.48
CA PHE A 1045 33.30 35.19 -37.01
C PHE A 1045 33.58 33.91 -36.19
N HIS A 1046 34.85 33.64 -35.87
CA HIS A 1046 35.22 32.49 -35.04
C HIS A 1046 34.70 32.60 -33.61
N ARG A 1047 34.90 33.76 -32.95
CA ARG A 1047 34.36 34.02 -31.61
C ARG A 1047 32.87 33.78 -31.53
N GLU A 1048 32.13 34.24 -32.53
CA GLU A 1048 30.68 34.07 -32.61
C GLU A 1048 30.28 32.61 -32.86
N THR A 1049 30.88 31.91 -33.83
CA THR A 1049 30.60 30.47 -34.05
C THR A 1049 30.92 29.63 -32.80
N VAL A 1050 32.06 29.88 -32.13
CA VAL A 1050 32.41 29.23 -30.85
C VAL A 1050 31.40 29.57 -29.74
N ARG A 1051 30.96 30.83 -29.63
CA ARG A 1051 29.92 31.26 -28.69
C ARG A 1051 28.59 30.55 -28.96
N ARG A 1052 28.20 30.42 -30.23
CA ARG A 1052 26.98 29.74 -30.65
C ARG A 1052 27.02 28.25 -30.33
N VAL A 1053 28.08 27.53 -30.74
CA VAL A 1053 28.22 26.10 -30.45
C VAL A 1053 28.21 25.80 -28.95
N LYS A 1054 28.82 26.66 -28.11
CA LYS A 1054 28.75 26.54 -26.64
C LYS A 1054 27.34 26.72 -26.07
N ASN A 1055 26.53 27.57 -26.68
CA ASN A 1055 25.22 27.97 -26.17
C ASN A 1055 24.04 27.20 -26.79
N LEU A 1056 24.27 26.35 -27.80
CA LEU A 1056 23.28 25.48 -28.45
C LEU A 1056 22.30 24.79 -27.47
N HIS A 1057 22.80 24.32 -26.33
CA HIS A 1057 22.03 23.68 -25.26
C HIS A 1057 20.91 24.53 -24.63
N LEU A 1058 20.87 25.84 -24.90
CA LEU A 1058 19.86 26.80 -24.43
C LEU A 1058 18.90 27.25 -25.54
N ALA A 1059 19.16 26.88 -26.80
CA ALA A 1059 18.39 27.29 -27.97
C ALA A 1059 18.09 26.09 -28.88
N ASP A 1060 18.90 25.83 -29.90
CA ASP A 1060 18.56 24.90 -30.98
C ASP A 1060 18.60 23.43 -30.55
N CYS A 1061 19.54 23.03 -29.67
CA CYS A 1061 19.47 21.71 -29.03
C CYS A 1061 18.32 21.61 -28.03
N LEU A 1062 17.96 22.71 -27.35
CA LEU A 1062 16.81 22.75 -26.44
C LEU A 1062 15.51 22.49 -27.21
N ARG A 1063 15.30 23.22 -28.31
CA ARG A 1063 14.21 23.06 -29.27
C ARG A 1063 14.17 21.65 -29.84
N ALA A 1064 15.23 21.20 -30.50
CA ALA A 1064 15.24 19.90 -31.16
C ALA A 1064 15.04 18.75 -30.19
N ASN A 1065 15.67 18.78 -29.01
CA ASN A 1065 15.50 17.72 -28.03
C ASN A 1065 14.10 17.72 -27.40
N LYS A 1066 13.58 18.88 -26.98
CA LYS A 1066 12.31 18.93 -26.23
C LYS A 1066 11.07 18.91 -27.13
N SER A 1067 11.08 19.56 -28.30
CA SER A 1067 9.94 19.51 -29.23
C SER A 1067 9.68 18.12 -29.80
N THR A 1068 10.73 17.33 -30.09
CA THR A 1068 10.53 15.93 -30.51
C THR A 1068 10.21 15.02 -29.32
N SER A 1069 10.88 15.21 -28.18
CA SER A 1069 10.61 14.41 -26.98
C SER A 1069 9.20 14.65 -26.43
N ALA A 1070 8.58 15.81 -26.66
CA ALA A 1070 7.18 16.07 -26.33
C ALA A 1070 6.18 15.04 -26.90
N TRP A 1071 6.58 14.32 -27.96
CA TRP A 1071 5.80 13.26 -28.58
C TRP A 1071 6.52 11.90 -28.57
N GLY A 1072 7.54 11.74 -27.73
CA GLY A 1072 8.30 10.48 -27.63
C GLY A 1072 8.97 10.11 -28.95
N VAL A 1073 9.62 11.11 -29.59
CA VAL A 1073 10.47 10.98 -30.76
C VAL A 1073 11.87 11.50 -30.41
N GLU A 1074 12.90 10.72 -30.67
CA GLU A 1074 14.29 11.11 -30.48
C GLU A 1074 14.82 11.91 -31.68
N ALA A 1075 15.46 13.05 -31.44
CA ALA A 1075 16.19 13.80 -32.46
C ALA A 1075 17.70 13.53 -32.37
N ARG A 1076 18.32 13.12 -33.49
CA ARG A 1076 19.77 12.92 -33.63
C ARG A 1076 20.37 13.98 -34.54
N VAL A 1077 21.51 14.55 -34.14
CA VAL A 1077 22.12 15.73 -34.78
C VAL A 1077 23.56 15.43 -35.23
N PRO A 1078 23.78 15.06 -36.51
CA PRO A 1078 25.11 14.69 -37.03
C PRO A 1078 26.13 15.83 -37.07
N PHE A 1079 25.69 17.08 -37.23
CA PHE A 1079 26.61 18.24 -37.23
C PHE A 1079 27.28 18.47 -35.88
N LEU A 1080 26.69 18.01 -34.77
CA LEU A 1080 27.24 18.19 -33.42
C LEU A 1080 28.12 17.03 -32.96
N ASP A 1081 28.71 16.31 -33.91
CA ASP A 1081 29.63 15.23 -33.61
C ASP A 1081 31.00 15.73 -33.15
N LYS A 1082 31.58 15.09 -32.13
CA LYS A 1082 32.91 15.46 -31.61
C LYS A 1082 33.96 15.53 -32.72
N GLN A 1083 34.01 14.54 -33.61
CA GLN A 1083 35.03 14.50 -34.67
C GLN A 1083 34.74 15.51 -35.78
N PHE A 1084 33.46 15.70 -36.14
CA PHE A 1084 33.08 16.70 -37.14
C PHE A 1084 33.33 18.12 -36.66
N LEU A 1085 33.00 18.43 -35.40
CA LEU A 1085 33.34 19.70 -34.76
C LEU A 1085 34.86 19.91 -34.70
N GLU A 1086 35.63 18.89 -34.29
CA GLU A 1086 37.08 18.99 -34.22
C GLU A 1086 37.73 19.30 -35.58
N VAL A 1087 37.22 18.72 -36.67
CA VAL A 1087 37.64 19.06 -38.05
C VAL A 1087 37.18 20.48 -38.40
N THR A 1088 35.88 20.74 -38.36
CA THR A 1088 35.27 21.94 -38.96
C THR A 1088 35.54 23.22 -38.19
N MET A 1089 35.67 23.16 -36.87
CA MET A 1089 35.95 24.33 -36.03
C MET A 1089 37.44 24.73 -36.03
N ASN A 1090 38.34 23.87 -36.53
CA ASN A 1090 39.77 24.18 -36.68
C ASN A 1090 40.20 24.63 -38.09
N VAL A 1091 39.31 24.58 -39.09
CA VAL A 1091 39.54 25.22 -40.40
C VAL A 1091 39.66 26.73 -40.22
N ASP A 1092 40.55 27.38 -41.00
CA ASP A 1092 40.68 28.83 -41.02
C ASP A 1092 39.30 29.50 -41.20
N PRO A 1093 38.83 30.33 -40.26
CA PRO A 1093 37.52 30.97 -40.34
C PRO A 1093 37.34 31.87 -41.56
N ALA A 1094 38.42 32.30 -42.24
CA ALA A 1094 38.34 32.97 -43.53
C ALA A 1094 37.62 32.13 -44.60
N GLU A 1095 37.75 30.80 -44.55
CA GLU A 1095 37.07 29.89 -45.48
C GLU A 1095 35.57 29.75 -45.20
N LYS A 1096 35.12 30.21 -44.02
CA LYS A 1096 33.71 30.26 -43.63
C LYS A 1096 33.07 31.64 -43.83
N MET A 1097 33.88 32.70 -43.98
CA MET A 1097 33.38 34.06 -44.13
C MET A 1097 32.54 34.21 -45.39
N ILE A 1098 31.43 34.93 -45.25
CA ILE A 1098 30.52 35.28 -46.33
C ILE A 1098 31.13 36.46 -47.09
N THR A 1099 31.21 36.38 -48.41
CA THR A 1099 31.78 37.40 -49.30
C THR A 1099 30.89 37.58 -50.54
N GLN A 1100 31.26 38.47 -51.47
CA GLN A 1100 30.51 38.62 -52.73
C GLN A 1100 30.49 37.33 -53.56
N ASP A 1101 31.57 36.54 -53.53
CA ASP A 1101 31.68 35.27 -54.27
C ASP A 1101 31.26 34.04 -53.44
N ARG A 1102 30.95 34.20 -52.15
CA ARG A 1102 30.71 33.09 -51.21
C ARG A 1102 29.48 33.35 -50.35
N ILE A 1103 28.38 32.65 -50.65
CA ILE A 1103 27.15 32.67 -49.86
C ILE A 1103 27.31 31.99 -48.49
N GLU A 1104 26.32 32.11 -47.61
CA GLU A 1104 26.32 31.48 -46.30
C GLU A 1104 26.51 29.95 -46.40
N LYS A 1105 27.31 29.39 -45.48
CA LYS A 1105 27.74 27.98 -45.49
C LYS A 1105 28.50 27.52 -46.75
N TYR A 1106 29.09 28.42 -47.54
CA TYR A 1106 29.84 28.10 -48.78
C TYR A 1106 30.76 26.87 -48.65
N ILE A 1107 31.54 26.80 -47.56
CA ILE A 1107 32.45 25.68 -47.28
C ILE A 1107 31.76 24.31 -47.21
N LEU A 1108 30.54 24.26 -46.65
CA LEU A 1108 29.74 23.04 -46.56
C LEU A 1108 29.12 22.71 -47.92
N ARG A 1109 28.61 23.73 -48.64
CA ARG A 1109 28.07 23.57 -50.01
C ARG A 1109 29.15 23.01 -50.94
N LYS A 1110 30.34 23.60 -50.96
CA LYS A 1110 31.47 23.13 -51.77
C LYS A 1110 32.05 21.80 -51.28
N ALA A 1111 31.83 21.41 -50.01
CA ALA A 1111 32.13 20.06 -49.55
C ALA A 1111 31.17 18.98 -50.11
N PHE A 1112 29.94 19.34 -50.50
CA PHE A 1112 28.94 18.41 -51.06
C PHE A 1112 28.65 18.60 -52.56
N ASP A 1113 29.22 19.65 -53.16
CA ASP A 1113 29.43 19.76 -54.61
C ASP A 1113 30.35 18.63 -55.09
N THR A 1114 29.91 17.92 -56.12
CA THR A 1114 30.62 16.81 -56.77
C THR A 1114 30.75 17.03 -58.28
N SER A 1115 30.51 18.25 -58.77
CA SER A 1115 30.63 18.60 -60.20
C SER A 1115 32.04 18.38 -60.77
N ASP A 1116 33.06 18.36 -59.91
CA ASP A 1116 34.45 18.07 -60.20
C ASP A 1116 34.87 16.60 -59.90
N GLU A 1117 33.94 15.74 -59.50
CA GLU A 1117 34.18 14.32 -59.16
C GLU A 1117 33.29 13.37 -60.00
N PRO A 1118 33.65 13.03 -61.25
CA PRO A 1118 32.75 12.37 -62.20
C PRO A 1118 32.27 10.96 -61.78
N ASP A 1119 33.00 10.28 -60.90
CA ASP A 1119 32.61 8.97 -60.35
C ASP A 1119 31.70 9.08 -59.10
N THR A 1120 31.39 10.30 -58.64
CA THR A 1120 30.57 10.55 -57.43
C THR A 1120 29.19 11.07 -57.81
N LYS A 1121 28.13 10.40 -57.34
CA LYS A 1121 26.74 10.87 -57.53
C LYS A 1121 26.53 12.20 -56.77
N PRO A 1122 25.78 13.17 -57.32
CA PRO A 1122 25.42 14.39 -56.59
C PRO A 1122 24.53 14.07 -55.39
N TYR A 1123 24.81 14.68 -54.24
CA TYR A 1123 24.02 14.52 -53.01
C TYR A 1123 22.71 15.35 -53.02
N LEU A 1124 22.62 16.33 -53.93
CA LEU A 1124 21.52 17.28 -54.03
C LEU A 1124 21.34 17.75 -55.48
N PRO A 1125 20.14 18.23 -55.86
CA PRO A 1125 19.99 19.09 -57.03
C PRO A 1125 20.80 20.37 -56.87
N ASP A 1126 21.50 20.80 -57.92
CA ASP A 1126 22.37 21.99 -57.91
C ASP A 1126 21.67 23.27 -57.41
N HIS A 1127 20.44 23.51 -57.87
CA HIS A 1127 19.62 24.65 -57.45
C HIS A 1127 19.20 24.61 -55.96
N ILE A 1128 19.25 23.45 -55.30
CA ILE A 1128 19.08 23.32 -53.84
C ILE A 1128 20.42 23.49 -53.12
N LEU A 1129 21.48 22.87 -53.64
CA LEU A 1129 22.84 22.94 -53.11
C LEU A 1129 23.32 24.40 -52.96
N TRP A 1130 22.90 25.28 -53.88
CA TRP A 1130 23.20 26.72 -53.87
C TRP A 1130 21.98 27.61 -53.52
N ARG A 1131 20.87 27.05 -53.00
CA ARG A 1131 19.72 27.84 -52.49
C ARG A 1131 20.13 28.66 -51.27
N GLN A 1132 19.83 29.96 -51.27
CA GLN A 1132 20.04 30.82 -50.09
C GLN A 1132 19.26 30.28 -48.88
N LYS A 1133 19.85 30.41 -47.69
CA LYS A 1133 19.28 29.95 -46.42
C LYS A 1133 18.02 30.74 -46.04
N GLU A 1134 16.88 30.05 -46.01
CA GLU A 1134 15.70 30.47 -45.26
C GLU A 1134 15.85 30.07 -43.77
N GLN A 1135 15.47 30.96 -42.85
CA GLN A 1135 15.39 30.62 -41.42
C GLN A 1135 14.12 29.81 -41.15
N PHE A 1136 14.18 28.79 -40.29
CA PHE A 1136 13.08 27.83 -40.13
C PHE A 1136 11.73 28.50 -39.80
N SER A 1137 11.72 29.52 -38.94
CA SER A 1137 10.50 30.26 -38.58
C SER A 1137 9.90 31.11 -39.71
N ASP A 1138 10.70 31.50 -40.71
CA ASP A 1138 10.27 32.25 -41.88
C ASP A 1138 9.92 31.29 -43.05
N GLY A 1139 10.72 30.23 -43.24
CA GLY A 1139 10.58 29.21 -44.29
C GLY A 1139 9.33 28.30 -44.15
N VAL A 1140 8.81 28.12 -42.92
CA VAL A 1140 7.49 27.50 -42.68
C VAL A 1140 6.32 28.34 -43.20
N GLY A 1141 6.53 29.59 -43.60
CA GLY A 1141 5.52 30.46 -44.21
C GLY A 1141 5.30 31.76 -43.44
N TYR A 1142 5.41 32.89 -44.16
CA TYR A 1142 5.49 34.24 -43.57
C TYR A 1142 4.34 34.61 -42.61
N GLY A 1143 3.11 34.14 -42.89
CA GLY A 1143 1.95 34.42 -42.04
C GLY A 1143 2.03 33.89 -40.62
N TRP A 1144 2.95 32.95 -40.31
CA TRP A 1144 3.10 32.38 -38.97
C TRP A 1144 3.57 33.42 -37.94
N ILE A 1145 4.69 34.08 -38.21
CA ILE A 1145 5.24 35.11 -37.31
C ILE A 1145 4.31 36.33 -37.25
N ASP A 1146 3.67 36.66 -38.37
CA ASP A 1146 2.80 37.84 -38.44
C ASP A 1146 1.55 37.61 -37.57
N ALA A 1147 0.96 36.41 -37.60
CA ALA A 1147 -0.15 36.03 -36.71
C ALA A 1147 0.23 36.00 -35.21
N LEU A 1148 1.48 35.64 -34.87
CA LEU A 1148 1.98 35.71 -33.50
C LEU A 1148 2.08 37.16 -33.01
N LYS A 1149 2.59 38.07 -33.86
CA LYS A 1149 2.67 39.50 -33.57
C LYS A 1149 1.29 40.14 -33.41
N ASP A 1150 0.39 39.93 -34.38
CA ASP A 1150 -0.99 40.44 -34.34
C ASP A 1150 -1.74 39.96 -33.07
N THR A 1151 -1.50 38.71 -32.67
CA THR A 1151 -2.08 38.15 -31.45
C THR A 1151 -1.48 38.79 -30.19
N ALA A 1152 -0.17 38.97 -30.14
CA ALA A 1152 0.50 39.64 -29.03
C ALA A 1152 0.07 41.12 -28.90
N ASP A 1153 -0.05 41.85 -30.00
CA ASP A 1153 -0.51 43.25 -30.04
C ASP A 1153 -1.94 43.42 -29.53
N ARG A 1154 -2.82 42.44 -29.80
CA ARG A 1154 -4.19 42.40 -29.29
C ARG A 1154 -4.27 42.07 -27.80
N LEU A 1155 -3.33 41.29 -27.26
CA LEU A 1155 -3.36 40.78 -25.89
C LEU A 1155 -2.55 41.61 -24.89
N ILE A 1156 -1.46 42.26 -25.34
CA ILE A 1156 -0.56 43.03 -24.48
C ILE A 1156 -0.73 44.53 -24.79
N THR A 1157 -1.26 45.27 -23.83
CA THR A 1157 -1.46 46.71 -23.97
C THR A 1157 -0.16 47.49 -23.74
N ASP A 1158 -0.07 48.69 -24.31
CA ASP A 1158 1.07 49.59 -24.08
C ASP A 1158 1.19 49.99 -22.60
N ASP A 1159 0.10 49.91 -21.83
CA ASP A 1159 0.13 50.17 -20.39
C ASP A 1159 0.79 49.04 -19.61
N MET A 1160 0.59 47.77 -20.02
CA MET A 1160 1.32 46.63 -19.47
C MET A 1160 2.82 46.74 -19.77
N MET A 1161 3.20 47.20 -20.97
CA MET A 1161 4.60 47.44 -21.33
C MET A 1161 5.24 48.58 -20.50
N ARG A 1162 4.48 49.64 -20.17
CA ARG A 1162 4.94 50.73 -19.30
C ARG A 1162 5.03 50.34 -17.83
N ASN A 1163 4.18 49.42 -17.37
CA ASN A 1163 4.06 48.97 -15.99
C ASN A 1163 4.43 47.47 -15.86
N PRO A 1164 5.67 47.08 -16.18
CA PRO A 1164 6.10 45.67 -16.10
C PRO A 1164 6.04 45.17 -14.65
N LYS A 1165 5.90 43.86 -14.48
CA LYS A 1165 5.84 43.27 -13.14
C LYS A 1165 7.15 43.49 -12.37
N ALA A 1166 7.05 44.03 -11.16
CA ALA A 1166 8.22 44.29 -10.31
C ALA A 1166 9.06 43.04 -9.99
N GLU A 1167 8.44 41.85 -9.96
CA GLU A 1167 9.09 40.56 -9.73
C GLU A 1167 10.07 40.11 -10.84
N TRP A 1168 10.03 40.75 -12.01
CA TRP A 1168 10.97 40.46 -13.11
C TRP A 1168 12.33 41.16 -12.96
N GLY A 1169 12.44 42.17 -12.09
CA GLY A 1169 13.66 42.92 -11.87
C GLY A 1169 14.20 43.54 -13.15
N ASN A 1170 15.40 43.11 -13.59
CA ASN A 1170 16.05 43.61 -14.81
C ASN A 1170 15.71 42.80 -16.07
N ASP A 1171 15.07 41.64 -15.94
CA ASP A 1171 14.77 40.74 -17.08
C ASP A 1171 13.38 41.06 -17.67
N ILE A 1172 13.21 42.33 -18.05
CA ILE A 1172 11.95 42.83 -18.62
C ILE A 1172 11.91 42.51 -20.12
N PRO A 1173 10.78 41.98 -20.64
CA PRO A 1173 10.53 41.87 -22.08
C PRO A 1173 10.37 43.24 -22.74
N ASP A 1174 11.07 43.45 -23.85
CA ASP A 1174 11.14 44.68 -24.63
C ASP A 1174 10.17 44.72 -25.82
N THR A 1175 9.55 43.59 -26.14
CA THR A 1175 8.50 43.46 -27.15
C THR A 1175 7.23 42.82 -26.57
N LYS A 1176 6.07 43.13 -27.14
CA LYS A 1176 4.78 42.55 -26.70
C LYS A 1176 4.73 41.03 -26.87
N GLU A 1177 5.33 40.49 -27.92
CA GLU A 1177 5.42 39.03 -28.13
C GLU A 1177 6.25 38.36 -27.03
N ALA A 1178 7.43 38.91 -26.69
CA ALA A 1178 8.23 38.43 -25.57
C ALA A 1178 7.50 38.57 -24.21
N TYR A 1179 6.74 39.67 -24.02
CA TYR A 1179 5.90 39.87 -22.83
C TYR A 1179 4.80 38.82 -22.73
N TRP A 1180 4.14 38.50 -23.84
CA TRP A 1180 3.10 37.49 -23.93
C TRP A 1180 3.62 36.09 -23.59
N TYR A 1181 4.76 35.68 -24.16
CA TYR A 1181 5.40 34.41 -23.82
C TYR A 1181 5.88 34.37 -22.37
N ARG A 1182 6.42 35.47 -21.83
CA ARG A 1182 6.81 35.54 -20.42
C ARG A 1182 5.62 35.40 -19.48
N LEU A 1183 4.46 35.98 -19.80
CA LEU A 1183 3.23 35.75 -19.03
C LEU A 1183 2.79 34.28 -19.06
N MET A 1184 2.87 33.60 -20.20
CA MET A 1184 2.57 32.15 -20.25
C MET A 1184 3.57 31.32 -19.44
N PHE A 1185 4.86 31.64 -19.50
CA PHE A 1185 5.88 30.97 -18.71
C PHE A 1185 5.65 31.15 -17.20
N ASP A 1186 5.40 32.38 -16.74
CA ASP A 1186 5.10 32.69 -15.34
C ASP A 1186 3.83 31.98 -14.82
N GLN A 1187 2.85 31.69 -15.67
CA GLN A 1187 1.65 30.91 -15.30
C GLN A 1187 1.96 29.44 -15.04
N GLN A 1188 3.03 28.92 -15.63
CA GLN A 1188 3.38 27.49 -15.60
C GLN A 1188 4.58 27.18 -14.70
N PHE A 1189 5.50 28.13 -14.51
CA PHE A 1189 6.77 27.97 -13.79
C PHE A 1189 6.94 29.06 -12.73
N PRO A 1190 7.36 28.71 -11.50
CA PRO A 1190 7.69 29.69 -10.46
C PRO A 1190 8.75 30.71 -10.91
N PRO A 1191 8.71 31.98 -10.46
CA PRO A 1191 9.59 33.05 -10.98
C PRO A 1191 11.09 32.73 -10.98
N TYR A 1192 11.60 32.00 -9.98
CA TYR A 1192 13.02 31.62 -9.90
C TYR A 1192 13.47 30.68 -11.04
N CYS A 1193 12.54 29.99 -11.72
CA CYS A 1193 12.82 29.17 -12.89
C CYS A 1193 13.28 30.01 -14.10
N ALA A 1194 12.93 31.29 -14.16
CA ALA A 1194 13.29 32.18 -15.27
C ALA A 1194 14.81 32.34 -15.43
N ASN A 1195 15.59 32.16 -14.36
CA ASN A 1195 17.06 32.16 -14.36
C ASN A 1195 17.68 31.03 -15.19
N THR A 1196 16.90 30.01 -15.59
CA THR A 1196 17.37 28.91 -16.45
C THR A 1196 17.24 29.22 -17.95
N VAL A 1197 16.58 30.33 -18.30
CA VAL A 1197 16.31 30.75 -19.68
C VAL A 1197 17.34 31.78 -20.14
N SER A 1198 17.80 31.65 -21.38
CA SER A 1198 18.67 32.64 -22.03
C SER A 1198 17.95 33.18 -23.27
N ARG A 1199 17.71 34.49 -23.31
CA ARG A 1199 17.16 35.16 -24.50
C ARG A 1199 18.21 35.20 -25.62
N TRP A 1200 17.81 34.84 -26.83
CA TRP A 1200 18.66 34.88 -28.03
C TRP A 1200 18.68 36.30 -28.60
N THR A 1201 19.87 36.83 -28.87
CA THR A 1201 20.04 38.11 -29.56
C THR A 1201 21.15 38.02 -30.63
N PRO A 1202 20.99 38.73 -31.78
CA PRO A 1202 21.98 38.76 -32.86
C PRO A 1202 23.11 39.77 -32.58
N THR A 1203 24.37 39.32 -32.64
CA THR A 1203 25.55 40.11 -32.21
C THR A 1203 25.84 41.36 -33.05
N TRP A 1204 25.52 41.34 -34.35
CA TRP A 1204 25.84 42.41 -35.31
C TRP A 1204 24.58 43.05 -35.92
N SER A 1205 23.53 43.21 -35.12
CA SER A 1205 22.28 43.88 -35.54
C SER A 1205 21.82 44.86 -34.47
N ASN A 1206 21.27 45.99 -34.91
CA ASN A 1206 20.62 46.98 -34.05
C ASN A 1206 19.15 46.64 -33.76
N GLN A 1207 18.62 45.56 -34.34
CA GLN A 1207 17.22 45.13 -34.14
C GLN A 1207 17.11 44.14 -32.99
N THR A 1208 16.06 44.31 -32.18
CA THR A 1208 15.69 43.37 -31.10
C THR A 1208 14.81 42.22 -31.58
N ASP A 1209 14.13 42.35 -32.73
CA ASP A 1209 13.44 41.21 -33.36
C ASP A 1209 14.48 40.24 -33.97
N PRO A 1210 14.45 38.94 -33.61
CA PRO A 1210 15.42 37.96 -34.09
C PRO A 1210 15.21 37.46 -35.53
N SER A 1211 14.07 37.77 -36.18
CA SER A 1211 13.74 37.24 -37.52
C SER A 1211 14.74 37.65 -38.60
N GLY A 1212 15.03 36.73 -39.52
CA GLY A 1212 15.82 37.01 -40.72
C GLY A 1212 15.27 38.16 -41.57
N ARG A 1213 13.94 38.36 -41.57
CA ARG A 1213 13.26 39.48 -42.26
C ARG A 1213 13.62 40.87 -41.72
N ALA A 1214 14.07 40.96 -40.46
CA ALA A 1214 14.49 42.20 -39.83
C ALA A 1214 15.92 42.65 -40.24
N ILE A 1215 16.68 41.79 -40.95
CA ILE A 1215 18.05 42.06 -41.37
C ILE A 1215 18.02 42.65 -42.79
N ALA A 1216 18.65 43.82 -42.97
CA ALA A 1216 18.60 44.59 -44.23
C ALA A 1216 19.00 43.77 -45.48
N THR A 1217 19.91 42.80 -45.34
CA THR A 1217 20.34 41.87 -46.40
C THR A 1217 19.20 41.03 -46.99
N HIS A 1218 18.14 40.75 -46.22
CA HIS A 1218 16.97 40.02 -46.71
C HIS A 1218 16.13 40.88 -47.68
N LEU A 1219 15.97 42.17 -47.39
CA LEU A 1219 15.18 43.08 -48.23
C LEU A 1219 15.90 43.40 -49.54
N ALA A 1220 17.22 43.59 -49.50
CA ALA A 1220 18.05 43.94 -50.65
C ALA A 1220 17.94 42.97 -51.85
N ARG A 1221 17.54 41.71 -51.63
CA ARG A 1221 17.32 40.72 -52.69
C ARG A 1221 15.99 40.88 -53.43
N TYR A 1222 14.93 41.32 -52.75
CA TYR A 1222 13.62 41.52 -53.38
C TYR A 1222 13.58 42.82 -54.20
N ASP A 1223 14.37 43.82 -53.81
CA ASP A 1223 14.54 45.06 -54.56
C ASP A 1223 15.50 44.93 -55.76
N ASN A 1224 16.31 43.86 -55.84
CA ASN A 1224 17.24 43.59 -56.94
C ASN A 1224 17.31 42.08 -57.28
N PRO A 1225 16.38 41.55 -58.10
CA PRO A 1225 16.33 40.12 -58.46
C PRO A 1225 17.38 39.69 -59.52
N GLY A 1226 18.52 40.38 -59.61
CA GLY A 1226 19.45 40.25 -60.76
C GLY A 1226 20.89 40.74 -60.52
N SER A 1227 21.43 40.52 -59.32
CA SER A 1227 22.87 40.63 -59.03
C SER A 1227 23.44 39.28 -58.61
#